data_AF-A0A8H6SPU7-F1
#
_entry.id   AF-A0A8H6SPU7-F1
#
_cell.length_a   1.000
_cell.length_b   1.000
_cell.length_c   1.000
_cell.angle_alpha   90.00
_cell.angle_beta   90.00
_cell.angle_gamma   90.00
#
_symmetry.space_group_name_H-M   'P 1'
#
loop_
_entity.id
_entity.type
_entity.pdbx_description
1 polymer ?
#
loop_
_entity_poly.entity_id
_entity_poly.type
_entity_poly.pdbx_seq_one_letter_code
_entity_poly.pdbx_strand_id
1 'polypeptide(L)'
;MKLVNKHIDKHGSGHVTLRPEDDEDMWHLYNLIQEGDSVRAPAVRRVQKISNTGSVDSNRVKLNLTIRVARIEFSSGSSGGGAADDNPADASAPAETTTASLHITGPVTSENQHVRLGAFHTLDIEAQRDIRIEKAEGWDSVALGRVDEAIVPGRGAEVAAVVCGEGTAAFCLLSQHMTLVTNRLSVSIPRKAGSSSQHEKGLSKFYSSLFDSFIRHVPYANVGLKAIVIASPGWVRDSVYDFIVQEASRRGDKILQKALKEKTIRVHVNSPHVHSLVEVLKSPEIVSQLKETKFAREGIVLDKFFKMLGTDEMRAWYGPDHVVLAADRGAIGTLLISDDLFRASNPTTRKKYVALVEAVQQKGGEVVIFSKLNQLTGIAAILTFPLDVEIVEAEEKEAEEETAVDADPPLARLVKMEPSKSPRTGESVVYWMRMGDLRVSDNRALSLASKHAKREGVPLIVIFVFSPQDYIAHDRGARRIDFTLRNLRDIQATLSKLHIPLFTVTQSERKQVPQEVIRLLDNFSACALYANIEYEVDELRRDIRIGDLASPKKIAVHFVHDKCVVEPGVVLTKEIKTYSVYTPYQKLWLAKLNADIPRFLEKCIDPQPNDESIRKSAKFGRLFDSTVPENIPGFELEDADHQKMAEIWPAGELAAQEILKRFMLTKARKSQLGAVDPLAKGADDSKHNRLVQYDAERDQADKDTTSRISPYLAAGIISARTCIRATLFSDRDPDQKLNKQTKVDGTKNTSIGRWVQEVAWRDFYVCILAGYPRVSMGRPFLEKYADVVWEGPPLEDAYEGTEEEHKPSADELAKAEENIEKWKAGKTGVPIVDAGMRCLNTMGWLHNRLRMICAMYLTKDLMIDWRVGEKYFMQQLIDGDLASNNGGWQWSASTGVDPCPYFRIFNPYVQSSKADPSGDFIRHYVPELAKLRGPELHQPSAATADKLGYPHAVVEHKKARERALRRFKNPGEV
;
A
#
# COMPACT_ATOMS: atom_id res chain seq x y z
N MET A 1 10.49 -8.93 -38.59
CA MET A 1 9.44 -8.00 -39.11
C MET A 1 10.01 -6.63 -39.38
N LYS A 2 9.58 -5.97 -40.47
CA LYS A 2 10.00 -4.59 -40.74
C LYS A 2 9.00 -3.57 -40.19
N LEU A 3 9.48 -2.63 -39.37
CA LEU A 3 8.69 -1.48 -38.95
C LEU A 3 8.59 -0.47 -40.10
N VAL A 4 7.38 -0.22 -40.59
CA VAL A 4 7.12 0.71 -41.69
C VAL A 4 6.75 2.10 -41.17
N ASN A 5 5.92 2.16 -40.13
CA ASN A 5 5.52 3.43 -39.50
C ASN A 5 5.03 3.20 -38.05
N LYS A 6 5.26 4.15 -37.13
CA LYS A 6 4.81 4.10 -35.72
C LYS A 6 4.36 5.50 -35.28
N HIS A 7 3.11 5.63 -34.86
CA HIS A 7 2.58 6.87 -34.27
C HIS A 7 1.68 6.55 -33.09
N ILE A 8 2.13 6.89 -31.87
CA ILE A 8 1.43 6.61 -30.62
C ILE A 8 1.55 7.87 -29.74
N ASP A 9 0.43 8.35 -29.20
CA ASP A 9 0.38 9.54 -28.35
C ASP A 9 0.70 9.24 -26.88
N LYS A 10 0.68 10.28 -26.03
CA LYS A 10 0.97 10.17 -24.58
C LYS A 10 -0.08 9.37 -23.80
N HIS A 11 -1.25 9.13 -24.39
CA HIS A 11 -2.34 8.36 -23.81
C HIS A 11 -2.37 6.93 -24.37
N GLY A 12 -1.35 6.52 -25.14
CA GLY A 12 -1.25 5.20 -25.74
C GLY A 12 -2.13 5.01 -26.98
N SER A 13 -2.83 6.03 -27.46
CA SER A 13 -3.67 5.91 -28.66
C SER A 13 -2.84 6.13 -29.93
N GLY A 14 -3.11 5.35 -30.97
CA GLY A 14 -2.38 5.46 -32.25
C GLY A 14 -2.26 4.15 -33.01
N HIS A 15 -1.36 4.11 -33.99
CA HIS A 15 -1.20 2.99 -34.91
C HIS A 15 0.25 2.59 -35.14
N VAL A 16 0.45 1.30 -35.43
CA VAL A 16 1.73 0.74 -35.86
C VAL A 16 1.51 0.04 -37.20
N THR A 17 2.38 0.32 -38.17
CA THR A 17 2.38 -0.32 -39.50
C THR A 17 3.62 -1.20 -39.62
N LEU A 18 3.40 -2.49 -39.86
CA LEU A 18 4.40 -3.53 -39.90
C LEU A 18 4.36 -4.24 -41.26
N ARG A 19 5.49 -4.81 -41.68
CA ARG A 19 5.58 -5.71 -42.84
C ARG A 19 6.18 -7.04 -42.38
N PRO A 20 5.40 -8.14 -42.35
CA PRO A 20 5.95 -9.47 -42.12
C PRO A 20 6.85 -9.86 -43.28
N GLU A 21 8.04 -10.35 -43.01
CA GLU A 21 9.03 -10.73 -44.01
C GLU A 21 9.15 -12.25 -44.16
N ASP A 22 8.81 -13.01 -43.11
CA ASP A 22 8.86 -14.47 -43.03
C ASP A 22 7.66 -15.08 -42.26
N ASP A 23 7.65 -16.40 -42.10
CA ASP A 23 6.59 -17.15 -41.41
C ASP A 23 6.55 -16.90 -39.89
N GLU A 24 7.69 -16.55 -39.28
CA GLU A 24 7.78 -16.23 -37.84
C GLU A 24 7.13 -14.88 -37.54
N ASP A 25 7.25 -13.92 -38.47
CA ASP A 25 6.53 -12.66 -38.39
C ASP A 25 5.01 -12.83 -38.36
N MET A 26 4.46 -13.87 -39.03
CA MET A 26 3.03 -14.17 -38.94
C MET A 26 2.59 -14.60 -37.55
N TRP A 27 3.44 -15.35 -36.83
CA TRP A 27 3.22 -15.71 -35.43
C TRP A 27 3.27 -14.48 -34.51
N HIS A 28 4.19 -13.55 -34.77
CA HIS A 28 4.25 -12.29 -34.04
C HIS A 28 3.00 -11.44 -34.26
N LEU A 29 2.51 -11.34 -35.50
CA LEU A 29 1.25 -10.65 -35.80
C LEU A 29 0.07 -11.32 -35.10
N TYR A 30 0.00 -12.65 -35.09
CA TYR A 30 -1.03 -13.41 -34.38
C TYR A 30 -1.07 -13.12 -32.87
N ASN A 31 0.09 -12.92 -32.24
CA ASN A 31 0.15 -12.57 -30.81
C ASN A 31 -0.01 -11.07 -30.54
N LEU A 32 0.18 -10.22 -31.54
CA LEU A 32 0.03 -8.78 -31.41
C LEU A 32 -1.42 -8.31 -31.58
N ILE A 33 -2.12 -8.91 -32.54
CA ILE A 33 -3.49 -8.58 -32.93
C ILE A 33 -4.48 -9.31 -32.01
N GLN A 34 -5.50 -8.59 -31.55
CA GLN A 34 -6.52 -9.09 -30.64
C GLN A 34 -7.92 -8.76 -31.15
N GLU A 35 -8.93 -9.46 -30.62
CA GLU A 35 -10.33 -9.12 -30.86
C GLU A 35 -10.63 -7.68 -30.40
N GLY A 36 -11.41 -6.97 -31.21
CA GLY A 36 -11.72 -5.55 -31.03
C GLY A 36 -10.73 -4.58 -31.68
N ASP A 37 -9.50 -5.01 -31.99
CA ASP A 37 -8.51 -4.17 -32.67
C ASP A 37 -9.00 -3.76 -34.07
N SER A 38 -8.46 -2.65 -34.57
CA SER A 38 -8.70 -2.19 -35.94
C SER A 38 -7.47 -2.54 -36.79
N VAL A 39 -7.68 -3.37 -37.82
CA VAL A 39 -6.62 -3.86 -38.69
C VAL A 39 -6.90 -3.43 -40.12
N ARG A 40 -5.91 -2.79 -40.75
CA ARG A 40 -5.94 -2.37 -42.15
C ARG A 40 -4.90 -3.12 -42.97
N ALA A 41 -5.34 -3.87 -43.98
CA ALA A 41 -4.48 -4.63 -44.88
C ALA A 41 -5.05 -4.67 -46.32
N PRO A 42 -4.23 -5.03 -47.33
CA PRO A 42 -4.70 -5.31 -48.68
C PRO A 42 -5.64 -6.52 -48.73
N ALA A 43 -6.68 -6.43 -49.55
CA ALA A 43 -7.64 -7.48 -49.82
C ALA A 43 -7.99 -7.52 -51.32
N VAL A 44 -8.32 -8.70 -51.82
CA VAL A 44 -8.75 -8.89 -53.22
C VAL A 44 -10.24 -9.19 -53.26
N ARG A 45 -11.02 -8.36 -53.95
CA ARG A 45 -12.45 -8.58 -54.13
C ARG A 45 -12.80 -8.79 -55.59
N ARG A 46 -13.59 -9.83 -55.87
CA ARG A 46 -14.26 -10.00 -57.16
C ARG A 46 -15.47 -9.06 -57.22
N VAL A 47 -15.39 -8.03 -58.06
CA VAL A 47 -16.47 -7.07 -58.29
C VAL A 47 -17.15 -7.44 -59.61
N GLN A 48 -18.46 -7.62 -59.58
CA GLN A 48 -19.27 -7.89 -60.77
C GLN A 48 -19.90 -6.59 -61.24
N LYS A 49 -19.70 -6.23 -62.52
CA LYS A 49 -20.41 -5.14 -63.19
C LYS A 49 -21.43 -5.76 -64.14
N ILE A 50 -22.70 -5.41 -63.95
CA ILE A 50 -23.79 -5.84 -64.82
C ILE A 50 -24.02 -4.73 -65.84
N SER A 51 -23.90 -5.02 -67.13
CA SER A 51 -24.20 -4.05 -68.20
C SER A 51 -25.71 -3.83 -68.31
N ASN A 52 -26.15 -2.71 -68.90
CA ASN A 52 -27.57 -2.46 -69.20
C ASN A 52 -28.20 -3.48 -70.17
N THR A 53 -27.41 -4.37 -70.76
CA THR A 53 -27.83 -5.50 -71.61
C THR A 53 -27.86 -6.84 -70.89
N GLY A 54 -27.59 -6.89 -69.57
CA GLY A 54 -27.68 -8.09 -68.74
C GLY A 54 -26.44 -8.98 -68.69
N SER A 55 -25.31 -8.57 -69.29
CA SER A 55 -24.05 -9.32 -69.21
C SER A 55 -23.33 -9.02 -67.89
N VAL A 56 -22.86 -10.06 -67.20
CA VAL A 56 -22.11 -9.96 -65.93
C VAL A 56 -20.63 -10.11 -66.21
N ASP A 57 -19.88 -9.00 -66.18
CA ASP A 57 -18.43 -9.01 -66.23
C ASP A 57 -17.86 -8.99 -64.81
N SER A 58 -16.84 -9.81 -64.52
CA SER A 58 -16.30 -9.96 -63.16
C SER A 58 -14.81 -9.66 -63.14
N ASN A 59 -14.43 -8.59 -62.44
CA ASN A 59 -13.05 -8.14 -62.34
C ASN A 59 -12.56 -8.23 -60.89
N ARG A 60 -11.33 -8.72 -60.68
CA ARG A 60 -10.70 -8.75 -59.34
C ARG A 60 -10.06 -7.39 -59.07
N VAL A 61 -10.56 -6.69 -58.06
CA VAL A 61 -10.04 -5.39 -57.62
C VAL A 61 -9.23 -5.60 -56.34
N LYS A 62 -8.02 -5.03 -56.30
CA LYS A 62 -7.21 -4.95 -55.08
C LYS A 62 -7.57 -3.67 -54.34
N LEU A 63 -7.88 -3.76 -53.06
CA LEU A 63 -8.22 -2.62 -52.21
C LEU A 63 -7.66 -2.80 -50.81
N ASN A 64 -7.51 -1.72 -50.05
CA ASN A 64 -7.18 -1.81 -48.63
C ASN A 64 -8.46 -1.72 -47.81
N LEU A 65 -8.68 -2.70 -46.94
CA LEU A 65 -9.83 -2.74 -46.03
C LEU A 65 -9.36 -2.58 -44.60
N THR A 66 -10.10 -1.78 -43.83
CA THR A 66 -9.98 -1.73 -42.38
C THR A 66 -11.14 -2.52 -41.78
N ILE A 67 -10.83 -3.54 -40.97
CA ILE A 67 -11.82 -4.33 -40.23
C ILE A 67 -11.61 -4.18 -38.73
N ARG A 68 -12.70 -4.29 -37.96
CA ARG A 68 -12.62 -4.55 -36.53
C ARG A 68 -12.48 -6.05 -36.33
N VAL A 69 -11.42 -6.50 -35.68
CA VAL A 69 -11.13 -7.92 -35.50
C VAL A 69 -12.22 -8.58 -34.65
N ALA A 70 -12.86 -9.61 -35.19
CA ALA A 70 -13.81 -10.45 -34.48
C ALA A 70 -13.27 -11.87 -34.24
N ARG A 71 -12.42 -12.36 -35.14
CA ARG A 71 -11.78 -13.69 -35.03
C ARG A 71 -10.43 -13.67 -35.75
N ILE A 72 -9.46 -14.42 -35.22
CA ILE A 72 -8.13 -14.57 -35.80
C ILE A 72 -7.82 -16.07 -35.88
N GLU A 73 -7.42 -16.53 -37.06
CA GLU A 73 -7.00 -17.91 -37.29
C GLU A 73 -5.57 -17.93 -37.78
N PHE A 74 -4.70 -18.63 -37.05
CA PHE A 74 -3.31 -18.83 -37.43
C PHE A 74 -3.08 -20.31 -37.67
N SER A 75 -2.53 -20.64 -38.84
CA SER A 75 -1.98 -21.95 -39.12
C SER A 75 -0.47 -21.83 -39.22
N SER A 76 0.25 -22.45 -38.28
CA SER A 76 1.63 -22.82 -38.56
C SER A 76 1.57 -23.90 -39.63
N GLY A 77 2.43 -23.89 -40.65
CA GLY A 77 2.46 -24.90 -41.72
C GLY A 77 2.76 -26.35 -41.28
N SER A 78 2.44 -26.71 -40.04
CA SER A 78 2.73 -27.93 -39.32
C SER A 78 1.47 -28.61 -38.75
N SER A 79 0.33 -28.59 -39.44
CA SER A 79 -0.83 -29.40 -39.08
C SER A 79 -0.63 -30.87 -39.44
N GLY A 80 0.12 -31.59 -38.61
CA GLY A 80 0.13 -33.05 -38.55
C GLY A 80 -0.26 -33.50 -37.15
N GLY A 81 -1.55 -33.40 -36.81
CA GLY A 81 -2.07 -33.70 -35.48
C GLY A 81 -3.60 -33.65 -35.39
N GLY A 82 -4.29 -34.23 -36.37
CA GLY A 82 -5.72 -34.53 -36.33
C GLY A 82 -5.93 -35.89 -36.98
N ALA A 83 -6.68 -36.77 -36.32
CA ALA A 83 -6.93 -38.15 -36.75
C ALA A 83 -7.40 -38.18 -38.22
N ALA A 84 -6.68 -38.92 -39.06
CA ALA A 84 -7.12 -39.30 -40.39
C ALA A 84 -6.93 -40.80 -40.54
N ASP A 85 -8.04 -41.45 -40.89
CA ASP A 85 -8.18 -42.87 -41.19
C ASP A 85 -7.11 -43.40 -42.14
N ASP A 86 -6.74 -44.65 -41.90
CA ASP A 86 -5.97 -45.50 -42.81
C ASP A 86 -6.63 -45.57 -44.19
N ASN A 87 -5.98 -45.04 -45.22
CA ASN A 87 -6.10 -45.59 -46.58
C ASN A 87 -4.88 -45.24 -47.46
N PRO A 88 -4.07 -46.24 -47.88
CA PRO A 88 -2.88 -46.02 -48.68
C PRO A 88 -3.20 -46.19 -50.18
N ALA A 89 -3.72 -45.14 -50.83
CA ALA A 89 -3.94 -45.18 -52.29
C ALA A 89 -4.00 -43.79 -52.93
N ASP A 90 -2.94 -42.98 -52.82
CA ASP A 90 -2.50 -42.11 -53.93
C ASP A 90 -1.17 -41.46 -53.61
N ALA A 91 -0.11 -41.82 -54.33
CA ALA A 91 1.24 -41.29 -54.13
C ALA A 91 1.81 -40.80 -55.47
N SER A 92 1.25 -39.70 -55.99
CA SER A 92 1.86 -38.97 -57.10
C SER A 92 1.42 -37.51 -57.19
N ALA A 93 1.72 -36.70 -56.17
CA ALA A 93 1.72 -35.24 -56.27
C ALA A 93 2.98 -34.66 -55.59
N PRO A 94 3.60 -33.59 -56.13
CA PRO A 94 4.77 -32.97 -55.49
C PRO A 94 4.34 -32.28 -54.18
N ALA A 95 5.12 -32.45 -53.11
CA ALA A 95 4.88 -31.78 -51.84
C ALA A 95 5.04 -30.26 -51.99
N GLU A 96 3.94 -29.52 -51.91
CA GLU A 96 3.95 -28.06 -51.77
C GLU A 96 4.48 -27.69 -50.38
N THR A 97 5.40 -26.73 -50.32
CA THR A 97 5.98 -26.18 -49.10
C THR A 97 4.87 -25.50 -48.28
N THR A 98 4.55 -26.01 -47.08
CA THR A 98 3.51 -25.47 -46.21
C THR A 98 3.97 -24.19 -45.52
N THR A 99 3.61 -23.02 -46.06
CA THR A 99 3.86 -21.70 -45.45
C THR A 99 2.83 -21.36 -44.38
N ALA A 100 3.22 -20.66 -43.32
CA ALA A 100 2.28 -20.20 -42.29
C ALA A 100 1.20 -19.25 -42.85
N SER A 101 -0.06 -19.41 -42.45
CA SER A 101 -1.17 -18.53 -42.87
C SER A 101 -1.83 -17.83 -41.68
N LEU A 102 -2.18 -16.56 -41.85
CA LEU A 102 -2.90 -15.76 -40.86
C LEU A 102 -4.15 -15.14 -41.50
N HIS A 103 -5.32 -15.52 -40.99
CA HIS A 103 -6.61 -15.04 -41.45
C HIS A 103 -7.28 -14.22 -40.34
N ILE A 104 -7.69 -13.00 -40.66
CA ILE A 104 -8.31 -12.08 -39.70
C ILE A 104 -9.71 -11.73 -40.19
N THR A 105 -10.73 -12.09 -39.42
CA THR A 105 -12.13 -11.91 -39.81
C THR A 105 -12.82 -10.86 -38.95
N GLY A 106 -13.64 -10.02 -39.56
CA GLY A 106 -14.48 -9.05 -38.82
C GLY A 106 -15.24 -8.06 -39.71
N PRO A 107 -16.10 -7.22 -39.12
CA PRO A 107 -16.85 -6.20 -39.85
C PRO A 107 -15.95 -5.06 -40.34
N VAL A 108 -16.17 -4.62 -41.57
CA VAL A 108 -15.49 -3.46 -42.18
C VAL A 108 -15.91 -2.16 -41.49
N THR A 109 -14.94 -1.38 -41.02
CA THR A 109 -15.15 -0.14 -40.25
C THR A 109 -14.86 1.15 -41.03
N SER A 110 -14.22 1.05 -42.19
CA SER A 110 -13.95 2.20 -43.07
C SER A 110 -14.77 2.14 -44.35
N GLU A 111 -15.34 3.26 -44.79
CA GLU A 111 -16.11 3.35 -46.03
C GLU A 111 -15.26 2.98 -47.25
N ASN A 112 -15.81 2.14 -48.13
CA ASN A 112 -15.16 1.70 -49.35
C ASN A 112 -16.16 1.65 -50.51
N GLN A 113 -15.74 2.04 -51.72
CA GLN A 113 -16.59 2.06 -52.91
C GLN A 113 -17.11 0.68 -53.34
N HIS A 114 -16.49 -0.41 -52.87
CA HIS A 114 -16.80 -1.79 -53.29
C HIS A 114 -17.25 -2.72 -52.15
N VAL A 115 -17.20 -2.26 -50.90
CA VAL A 115 -17.59 -3.06 -49.72
C VAL A 115 -18.42 -2.21 -48.77
N ARG A 116 -19.61 -2.69 -48.43
CA ARG A 116 -20.53 -1.99 -47.52
C ARG A 116 -19.93 -1.93 -46.11
N LEU A 117 -20.08 -0.78 -45.46
CA LEU A 117 -19.73 -0.59 -44.06
C LEU A 117 -20.51 -1.60 -43.20
N GLY A 118 -19.82 -2.28 -42.27
CA GLY A 118 -20.38 -3.34 -41.42
C GLY A 118 -20.44 -4.74 -42.05
N ALA A 119 -20.12 -4.92 -43.33
CA ALA A 119 -20.03 -6.25 -43.92
C ALA A 119 -18.85 -7.04 -43.34
N PHE A 120 -19.06 -8.33 -43.03
CA PHE A 120 -17.98 -9.22 -42.58
C PHE A 120 -17.03 -9.56 -43.73
N HIS A 121 -15.74 -9.48 -43.45
CA HIS A 121 -14.68 -9.83 -44.39
C HIS A 121 -13.53 -10.55 -43.67
N THR A 122 -12.77 -11.35 -44.43
CA THR A 122 -11.55 -12.00 -43.96
C THR A 122 -10.37 -11.39 -44.71
N LEU A 123 -9.40 -10.88 -43.96
CA LEU A 123 -8.10 -10.43 -44.47
C LEU A 123 -7.13 -11.61 -44.41
N ASP A 124 -6.63 -12.02 -45.58
CA ASP A 124 -5.56 -13.00 -45.70
C ASP A 124 -4.22 -12.24 -45.66
N ILE A 125 -3.44 -12.45 -44.60
CA ILE A 125 -2.18 -11.73 -44.42
C ILE A 125 -1.07 -12.48 -45.14
N GLU A 126 -0.44 -11.81 -46.11
CA GLU A 126 0.68 -12.32 -46.90
C GLU A 126 2.00 -11.69 -46.46
N ALA A 127 3.10 -12.44 -46.57
CA ALA A 127 4.44 -11.90 -46.38
C ALA A 127 4.71 -10.77 -47.39
N GLN A 128 5.57 -9.82 -47.00
CA GLN A 128 5.97 -8.65 -47.77
C GLN A 128 4.85 -7.62 -48.03
N ARG A 129 3.72 -7.71 -47.32
CA ARG A 129 2.61 -6.74 -47.38
C ARG A 129 2.48 -5.92 -46.11
N ASP A 130 2.21 -4.63 -46.24
CA ASP A 130 2.05 -3.76 -45.06
C ASP A 130 0.69 -4.01 -44.37
N ILE A 131 0.73 -4.20 -43.05
CA ILE A 131 -0.43 -4.29 -42.17
C ILE A 131 -0.37 -3.16 -41.14
N ARG A 132 -1.46 -2.42 -40.98
CA ARG A 132 -1.59 -1.39 -39.93
C ARG A 132 -2.53 -1.89 -38.84
N ILE A 133 -2.08 -1.76 -37.59
CA ILE A 133 -2.80 -2.17 -36.39
C ILE A 133 -3.07 -0.94 -35.53
N GLU A 134 -4.28 -0.85 -35.02
CA GLU A 134 -4.74 0.12 -34.02
C GLU A 134 -5.39 -0.66 -32.88
N LYS A 135 -4.87 -0.48 -31.66
CA LYS A 135 -5.34 -1.21 -30.48
C LYS A 135 -6.62 -0.59 -29.94
N ALA A 136 -7.64 -1.41 -29.69
CA ALA A 136 -8.97 -0.93 -29.27
C ALA A 136 -8.96 -0.10 -27.98
N GLU A 137 -8.06 -0.44 -27.05
CA GLU A 137 -7.90 0.22 -25.74
C GLU A 137 -6.59 1.01 -25.63
N GLY A 138 -5.88 1.23 -26.74
CA GLY A 138 -4.53 1.81 -26.75
C GLY A 138 -3.40 0.77 -26.62
N TRP A 139 -2.19 1.22 -26.88
CA TRP A 139 -0.94 0.45 -26.85
C TRP A 139 -0.38 0.41 -25.43
N ASP A 140 -0.46 -0.75 -24.79
CA ASP A 140 0.15 -0.99 -23.47
C ASP A 140 1.64 -1.37 -23.57
N SER A 141 2.30 -1.42 -22.41
CA SER A 141 3.73 -1.73 -22.27
C SER A 141 4.09 -3.11 -22.84
N VAL A 142 3.20 -4.10 -22.74
CA VAL A 142 3.41 -5.47 -23.24
C VAL A 142 3.31 -5.51 -24.76
N ALA A 143 2.28 -4.89 -25.35
CA ALA A 143 2.08 -4.81 -26.79
C ALA A 143 3.21 -4.03 -27.49
N LEU A 144 3.71 -2.97 -26.86
CA LEU A 144 4.88 -2.23 -27.33
C LEU A 144 6.16 -3.07 -27.27
N GLY A 145 6.38 -3.77 -26.15
CA GLY A 145 7.51 -4.70 -26.01
C GLY A 145 7.49 -5.78 -27.10
N ARG A 146 6.30 -6.31 -27.46
CA ARG A 146 6.14 -7.28 -28.55
C ARG A 146 6.50 -6.69 -29.92
N VAL A 147 6.15 -5.44 -30.19
CA VAL A 147 6.56 -4.74 -31.43
C VAL A 147 8.07 -4.59 -31.48
N ASP A 148 8.67 -4.12 -30.39
CA ASP A 148 10.11 -3.88 -30.33
C ASP A 148 10.90 -5.21 -30.44
N GLU A 149 10.34 -6.31 -29.91
CA GLU A 149 10.85 -7.67 -30.08
C GLU A 149 10.75 -8.17 -31.54
N ALA A 150 9.62 -7.95 -32.21
CA ALA A 150 9.38 -8.44 -33.58
C ALA A 150 10.21 -7.75 -34.67
N ILE A 151 10.78 -6.57 -34.39
CA ILE A 151 11.49 -5.75 -35.40
C ILE A 151 13.01 -5.92 -35.40
N VAL A 152 13.54 -6.85 -34.60
CA VAL A 152 14.98 -7.12 -34.51
C VAL A 152 15.50 -7.75 -35.83
N PRO A 153 16.49 -7.15 -36.52
CA PRO A 153 17.02 -7.69 -37.78
C PRO A 153 17.75 -9.02 -37.63
N GLY A 154 17.53 -9.96 -38.56
CA GLY A 154 18.32 -11.21 -38.66
C GLY A 154 17.86 -12.38 -37.79
N ARG A 155 16.61 -12.34 -37.29
CA ARG A 155 16.05 -13.23 -36.26
C ARG A 155 15.64 -14.65 -36.70
N GLY A 156 15.95 -15.04 -37.95
CA GLY A 156 15.58 -16.36 -38.49
C GLY A 156 16.19 -17.55 -37.74
N ALA A 157 15.84 -18.77 -38.16
CA ALA A 157 16.21 -20.03 -37.49
C ALA A 157 17.63 -20.04 -36.87
N GLU A 158 17.70 -20.11 -35.54
CA GLU A 158 18.94 -20.08 -34.76
C GLU A 158 19.59 -21.46 -34.67
N VAL A 159 18.78 -22.53 -34.74
CA VAL A 159 19.26 -23.92 -34.67
C VAL A 159 18.60 -24.76 -35.75
N ALA A 160 19.40 -25.53 -36.48
CA ALA A 160 18.90 -26.59 -37.35
C ALA A 160 19.10 -27.91 -36.64
N ALA A 161 18.10 -28.79 -36.62
CA ALA A 161 18.20 -30.09 -35.98
C ALA A 161 17.78 -31.21 -36.95
N VAL A 162 18.59 -32.27 -36.99
CA VAL A 162 18.33 -33.51 -37.72
C VAL A 162 18.17 -34.61 -36.68
N VAL A 163 16.94 -35.02 -36.43
CA VAL A 163 16.66 -36.16 -35.53
C VAL A 163 16.52 -37.40 -36.39
N CYS A 164 17.42 -38.37 -36.23
CA CYS A 164 17.51 -39.53 -37.11
C CYS A 164 17.68 -40.85 -36.37
N GLY A 165 17.24 -41.93 -37.02
CA GLY A 165 17.43 -43.33 -36.63
C GLY A 165 17.76 -44.17 -37.85
N GLU A 166 17.82 -45.50 -37.70
CA GLU A 166 18.06 -46.40 -38.84
C GLU A 166 16.88 -46.32 -39.84
N GLY A 167 17.08 -45.62 -40.97
CA GLY A 167 16.09 -45.51 -42.04
C GLY A 167 15.11 -44.34 -41.91
N THR A 168 15.15 -43.55 -40.84
CA THR A 168 14.25 -42.39 -40.66
C THR A 168 15.01 -41.13 -40.26
N ALA A 169 14.62 -39.97 -40.78
CA ALA A 169 15.15 -38.68 -40.35
C ALA A 169 14.08 -37.58 -40.40
N ALA A 170 14.08 -36.67 -39.44
CA ALA A 170 13.27 -35.46 -39.43
C ALA A 170 14.17 -34.23 -39.38
N PHE A 171 13.94 -33.29 -40.30
CA PHE A 171 14.67 -32.02 -40.38
C PHE A 171 13.82 -30.93 -39.74
N CYS A 172 14.41 -30.20 -38.80
CA CYS A 172 13.73 -29.18 -38.02
C CYS A 172 14.56 -27.89 -38.01
N LEU A 173 13.89 -26.74 -38.10
CA LEU A 173 14.47 -25.43 -37.85
C LEU A 173 13.82 -24.86 -36.59
N LEU A 174 14.63 -24.44 -35.62
CA LEU A 174 14.19 -23.83 -34.39
C LEU A 174 14.56 -22.35 -34.43
N SER A 175 13.55 -21.48 -34.31
CA SER A 175 13.73 -20.04 -34.11
C SER A 175 13.64 -19.71 -32.62
N GLN A 176 13.37 -18.44 -32.25
CA GLN A 176 13.13 -18.04 -30.85
C GLN A 176 11.69 -18.29 -30.38
N HIS A 177 10.76 -18.60 -31.30
CA HIS A 177 9.33 -18.73 -30.98
C HIS A 177 8.66 -19.97 -31.57
N MET A 178 9.28 -20.67 -32.52
CA MET A 178 8.67 -21.85 -33.15
C MET A 178 9.69 -22.93 -33.54
N THR A 179 9.18 -24.16 -33.69
CA THR A 179 9.88 -25.28 -34.32
C THR A 179 9.18 -25.63 -35.63
N LEU A 180 9.89 -25.50 -36.74
CA LEU A 180 9.41 -25.83 -38.07
C LEU A 180 10.00 -27.17 -38.51
N VAL A 181 9.15 -28.19 -38.72
CA VAL A 181 9.58 -29.45 -39.34
C VAL A 181 9.60 -29.25 -40.85
N THR A 182 10.78 -29.15 -41.44
CA THR A 182 10.96 -28.84 -42.86
C THR A 182 10.86 -30.06 -43.76
N ASN A 183 11.18 -31.26 -43.25
CA ASN A 183 11.03 -32.51 -43.99
C ASN A 183 11.03 -33.75 -43.06
N ARG A 184 10.38 -34.83 -43.49
CA ARG A 184 10.48 -36.17 -42.89
C ARG A 184 10.88 -37.18 -43.97
N LEU A 185 11.99 -37.86 -43.73
CA LEU A 185 12.53 -38.91 -44.59
C LEU A 185 12.28 -40.28 -43.94
N SER A 186 11.78 -41.23 -44.74
CA SER A 186 11.66 -42.64 -44.36
C SER A 186 12.15 -43.52 -45.52
N VAL A 187 13.10 -44.41 -45.24
CA VAL A 187 13.72 -45.35 -46.17
C VAL A 187 13.73 -46.71 -45.49
N SER A 188 13.10 -47.72 -46.12
CA SER A 188 13.09 -49.08 -45.60
C SER A 188 14.48 -49.71 -45.68
N ILE A 189 15.03 -50.14 -44.55
CA ILE A 189 16.33 -50.82 -44.45
C ILE A 189 16.09 -52.29 -44.05
N PRO A 190 16.49 -53.28 -44.88
CA PRO A 190 16.35 -54.70 -44.55
C PRO A 190 17.11 -55.08 -43.27
N ARG A 191 16.58 -56.00 -42.45
CA ARG A 191 17.27 -56.45 -41.21
C ARG A 191 18.56 -57.20 -41.53
N LYS A 192 19.57 -57.07 -40.66
CA LYS A 192 20.94 -57.60 -40.83
C LYS A 192 21.06 -59.14 -40.91
N ALA A 193 19.97 -59.89 -40.71
CA ALA A 193 19.97 -61.35 -40.76
C ALA A 193 19.60 -61.87 -42.16
N GLY A 194 20.60 -62.12 -43.01
CA GLY A 194 20.44 -62.93 -44.23
C GLY A 194 21.32 -62.55 -45.42
N SER A 195 21.72 -61.29 -45.57
CA SER A 195 22.67 -60.83 -46.59
C SER A 195 23.21 -59.44 -46.24
N SER A 196 24.48 -59.35 -45.83
CA SER A 196 25.14 -58.08 -45.45
C SER A 196 25.11 -57.04 -46.56
N SER A 197 25.16 -57.47 -47.84
CA SER A 197 25.18 -56.58 -49.00
C SER A 197 23.88 -55.80 -49.22
N GLN A 198 22.70 -56.39 -48.93
CA GLN A 198 21.42 -55.68 -49.11
C GLN A 198 21.19 -54.63 -48.02
N HIS A 199 21.60 -54.95 -46.79
CA HIS A 199 21.54 -54.01 -45.66
C HIS A 199 22.48 -52.81 -45.89
N GLU A 200 23.72 -53.04 -46.33
CA GLU A 200 24.67 -51.98 -46.66
C GLU A 200 24.19 -51.08 -47.81
N LYS A 201 23.59 -51.67 -48.86
CA LYS A 201 22.96 -50.89 -49.95
C LYS A 201 21.78 -50.04 -49.45
N GLY A 202 20.98 -50.57 -48.52
CA GLY A 202 19.88 -49.85 -47.89
C GLY A 202 20.36 -48.65 -47.08
N LEU A 203 21.41 -48.83 -46.26
CA LEU A 203 22.04 -47.75 -45.49
C LEU A 203 22.67 -46.69 -46.38
N SER A 204 23.40 -47.10 -47.43
CA SER A 204 23.99 -46.16 -48.38
C SER A 204 22.92 -45.31 -49.08
N LYS A 205 21.81 -45.91 -49.50
CA LYS A 205 20.67 -45.19 -50.10
C LYS A 205 20.02 -44.21 -49.11
N PHE A 206 19.88 -44.62 -47.85
CA PHE A 206 19.38 -43.76 -46.78
C PHE A 206 20.28 -42.55 -46.55
N TYR A 207 21.61 -42.74 -46.41
CA TYR A 207 22.54 -41.63 -46.20
C TYR A 207 22.61 -40.66 -47.39
N SER A 208 22.58 -41.16 -48.63
CA SER A 208 22.50 -40.28 -49.81
C SER A 208 21.22 -39.44 -49.82
N SER A 209 20.07 -40.05 -49.53
CA SER A 209 18.78 -39.35 -49.50
C SER A 209 18.70 -38.34 -48.33
N LEU A 210 19.33 -38.68 -47.20
CA LEU A 210 19.48 -37.80 -46.05
C LEU A 210 20.37 -36.61 -46.41
N PHE A 211 21.50 -36.81 -47.08
CA PHE A 211 22.38 -35.73 -47.53
C PHE A 211 21.66 -34.76 -48.48
N ASP A 212 20.93 -35.27 -49.48
CA ASP A 212 20.19 -34.41 -50.40
C ASP A 212 19.08 -33.61 -49.69
N SER A 213 18.47 -34.20 -48.66
CA SER A 213 17.52 -33.50 -47.79
C SER A 213 18.22 -32.47 -46.89
N PHE A 214 19.40 -32.78 -46.36
CA PHE A 214 20.21 -31.87 -45.56
C PHE A 214 20.56 -30.61 -46.34
N ILE A 215 21.04 -30.75 -47.58
CA ILE A 215 21.41 -29.61 -48.43
C ILE A 215 20.22 -28.71 -48.74
N ARG A 216 19.03 -29.29 -48.93
CA ARG A 216 17.81 -28.53 -49.24
C ARG A 216 17.20 -27.83 -48.04
N HIS A 217 17.24 -28.45 -46.86
CA HIS A 217 16.44 -28.02 -45.72
C HIS A 217 17.25 -27.43 -44.56
N VAL A 218 18.57 -27.56 -44.56
CA VAL A 218 19.45 -26.94 -43.56
C VAL A 218 20.12 -25.70 -44.16
N PRO A 219 19.82 -24.48 -43.68
CA PRO A 219 20.38 -23.25 -44.23
C PRO A 219 21.80 -23.01 -43.69
N TYR A 220 22.73 -23.94 -43.94
CA TYR A 220 24.08 -23.92 -43.37
C TYR A 220 24.94 -22.72 -43.80
N ALA A 221 24.58 -22.06 -44.91
CA ALA A 221 25.21 -20.82 -45.36
C ALA A 221 24.70 -19.56 -44.63
N ASN A 222 23.63 -19.66 -43.83
CA ASN A 222 23.08 -18.53 -43.09
C ASN A 222 23.99 -18.16 -41.91
N VAL A 223 24.37 -16.88 -41.83
CA VAL A 223 25.20 -16.33 -40.75
C VAL A 223 24.46 -16.39 -39.41
N GLY A 224 23.12 -16.24 -39.41
CA GLY A 224 22.28 -16.29 -38.21
C GLY A 224 22.10 -17.69 -37.60
N LEU A 225 22.45 -18.77 -38.33
CA LEU A 225 22.37 -20.13 -37.81
C LEU A 225 23.53 -20.37 -36.81
N LYS A 226 23.20 -20.52 -35.53
CA LYS A 226 24.17 -20.66 -34.42
C LYS A 226 24.64 -22.10 -34.24
N ALA A 227 23.77 -23.07 -34.48
CA ALA A 227 24.09 -24.50 -34.33
C ALA A 227 23.37 -25.42 -35.35
N ILE A 228 24.00 -26.54 -35.68
CA ILE A 228 23.45 -27.66 -36.45
C ILE A 228 23.51 -28.90 -35.56
N VAL A 229 22.36 -29.41 -35.13
CA VAL A 229 22.30 -30.58 -34.24
C VAL A 229 22.00 -31.83 -35.05
N ILE A 230 22.78 -32.89 -34.83
CA ILE A 230 22.47 -34.24 -35.32
C ILE A 230 22.21 -35.12 -34.12
N ALA A 231 20.96 -35.56 -33.96
CA ALA A 231 20.48 -36.29 -32.80
C ALA A 231 20.02 -37.70 -33.19
N SER A 232 20.51 -38.74 -32.49
CA SER A 232 20.05 -40.11 -32.71
C SER A 232 20.12 -40.99 -31.47
N PRO A 233 19.24 -42.02 -31.36
CA PRO A 233 19.49 -43.17 -30.50
C PRO A 233 20.65 -43.99 -31.09
N GLY A 234 21.65 -44.30 -30.26
CA GLY A 234 22.84 -45.04 -30.69
C GLY A 234 23.82 -44.22 -31.55
N TRP A 235 24.55 -44.88 -32.45
CA TRP A 235 25.71 -44.34 -33.17
C TRP A 235 25.38 -43.72 -34.54
N VAL A 236 24.11 -43.72 -34.94
CA VAL A 236 23.67 -43.26 -36.28
C VAL A 236 24.07 -41.80 -36.54
N ARG A 237 24.02 -40.92 -35.53
CA ARG A 237 24.44 -39.51 -35.63
C ARG A 237 25.88 -39.33 -36.09
N ASP A 238 26.78 -40.22 -35.66
CA ASP A 238 28.21 -40.14 -35.99
C ASP A 238 28.42 -40.61 -37.44
N SER A 239 27.78 -41.72 -37.83
CA SER A 239 27.81 -42.19 -39.22
C SER A 239 27.18 -41.21 -40.21
N VAL A 240 26.09 -40.54 -39.83
CA VAL A 240 25.46 -39.48 -40.65
C VAL A 240 26.40 -38.28 -40.77
N TYR A 241 27.00 -37.83 -39.67
CA TYR A 241 27.95 -36.71 -39.70
C TYR A 241 29.15 -37.03 -40.62
N ASP A 242 29.77 -38.18 -40.44
CA ASP A 242 30.93 -38.60 -41.23
C ASP A 242 30.59 -38.69 -42.72
N PHE A 243 29.40 -39.22 -43.06
CA PHE A 243 28.93 -39.27 -44.44
C PHE A 243 28.74 -37.87 -45.04
N ILE A 244 28.12 -36.93 -44.30
CA ILE A 244 27.94 -35.54 -44.77
C ILE A 244 29.31 -34.86 -44.96
N VAL A 245 30.26 -35.08 -44.06
CA VAL A 245 31.62 -34.55 -44.17
C VAL A 245 32.34 -35.10 -45.41
N GLN A 246 32.31 -36.41 -45.63
CA GLN A 246 32.91 -37.05 -46.82
C GLN A 246 32.31 -36.51 -48.12
N GLU A 247 30.99 -36.37 -48.18
CA GLU A 247 30.28 -35.88 -49.35
C GLU A 247 30.52 -34.38 -49.59
N ALA A 248 30.64 -33.58 -48.53
CA ALA A 248 31.04 -32.16 -48.61
C ALA A 248 32.49 -32.01 -49.13
N SER A 249 33.40 -32.90 -48.73
CA SER A 249 34.76 -32.97 -49.29
C SER A 249 34.76 -33.39 -50.76
N ARG A 250 33.97 -34.40 -51.13
CA ARG A 250 33.84 -34.88 -52.52
C ARG A 250 33.29 -33.81 -53.46
N ARG A 251 32.33 -33.00 -53.00
CA ARG A 251 31.72 -31.90 -53.78
C ARG A 251 32.51 -30.59 -53.74
N GLY A 252 33.53 -30.47 -52.88
CA GLY A 252 34.32 -29.26 -52.72
C GLY A 252 33.59 -28.08 -52.06
N ASP A 253 32.51 -28.33 -51.32
CA ASP A 253 31.72 -27.27 -50.67
C ASP A 253 32.40 -26.76 -49.39
N LYS A 254 33.24 -25.72 -49.54
CA LYS A 254 34.00 -25.10 -48.44
C LYS A 254 33.10 -24.44 -47.39
N ILE A 255 31.89 -23.99 -47.77
CA ILE A 255 30.96 -23.33 -46.85
C ILE A 255 30.34 -24.37 -45.92
N LEU A 256 29.88 -25.49 -46.49
CA LEU A 256 29.36 -26.61 -45.72
C LEU A 256 30.44 -27.22 -44.80
N GLN A 257 31.66 -27.42 -45.29
CA GLN A 257 32.78 -27.93 -44.47
C GLN A 257 33.06 -27.03 -43.26
N LYS A 258 33.06 -25.70 -43.45
CA LYS A 258 33.24 -24.74 -42.36
C LYS A 258 32.08 -24.82 -41.36
N ALA A 259 30.83 -24.84 -41.83
CA ALA A 259 29.65 -24.95 -40.97
C ALA A 259 29.63 -26.28 -40.17
N LEU A 260 30.02 -27.39 -40.79
CA LEU A 260 30.08 -28.70 -40.12
C LEU A 260 31.16 -28.76 -39.02
N LYS A 261 32.24 -27.99 -39.17
CA LYS A 261 33.32 -27.92 -38.19
C LYS A 261 33.00 -26.96 -37.04
N GLU A 262 32.42 -25.81 -37.34
CA GLU A 262 32.23 -24.71 -36.36
C GLU A 262 30.89 -24.77 -35.64
N LYS A 263 29.85 -25.35 -36.27
CA LYS A 263 28.46 -25.23 -35.80
C LYS A 263 27.80 -26.57 -35.46
N THR A 264 28.40 -27.72 -35.80
CA THR A 264 27.71 -29.01 -35.63
C THR A 264 27.91 -29.63 -34.27
N ILE A 265 26.81 -30.05 -33.65
CA ILE A 265 26.76 -30.72 -32.35
C ILE A 265 26.08 -32.07 -32.53
N ARG A 266 26.72 -33.15 -32.06
CA ARG A 266 26.17 -34.50 -32.11
C ARG A 266 25.62 -34.86 -30.73
N VAL A 267 24.32 -35.16 -30.64
CA VAL A 267 23.62 -35.37 -29.37
C VAL A 267 22.98 -36.75 -29.32
N HIS A 268 23.11 -37.44 -28.19
CA HIS A 268 22.38 -38.67 -27.96
C HIS A 268 20.94 -38.37 -27.51
N VAL A 269 19.97 -39.10 -28.05
CA VAL A 269 18.57 -39.04 -27.63
C VAL A 269 17.99 -40.44 -27.50
N ASN A 270 16.97 -40.59 -26.69
CA ASN A 270 16.34 -41.90 -26.46
C ASN A 270 15.45 -42.38 -27.63
N SER A 271 15.07 -41.48 -28.55
CA SER A 271 14.13 -41.77 -29.64
C SER A 271 14.47 -40.95 -30.89
N PRO A 272 14.25 -41.49 -32.11
CA PRO A 272 14.52 -40.79 -33.36
C PRO A 272 13.36 -39.88 -33.80
N HIS A 273 12.43 -39.52 -32.90
CA HIS A 273 11.27 -38.68 -33.18
C HIS A 273 11.46 -37.22 -32.76
N VAL A 274 10.73 -36.31 -33.41
CA VAL A 274 10.81 -34.85 -33.19
C VAL A 274 10.58 -34.44 -31.72
N HIS A 275 9.83 -35.23 -30.94
CA HIS A 275 9.62 -34.97 -29.51
C HIS A 275 10.95 -34.95 -28.71
N SER A 276 11.99 -35.62 -29.20
CA SER A 276 13.31 -35.67 -28.55
C SER A 276 14.10 -34.37 -28.69
N LEU A 277 13.60 -33.38 -29.44
CA LEU A 277 14.19 -32.03 -29.47
C LEU A 277 14.22 -31.38 -28.09
N VAL A 278 13.26 -31.69 -27.21
CA VAL A 278 13.26 -31.18 -25.83
C VAL A 278 14.45 -31.71 -25.03
N GLU A 279 14.82 -32.98 -25.25
CA GLU A 279 15.99 -33.61 -24.64
C GLU A 279 17.28 -32.99 -25.19
N VAL A 280 17.32 -32.77 -26.50
CA VAL A 280 18.43 -32.10 -27.20
C VAL A 280 18.70 -30.71 -26.63
N LEU A 281 17.67 -29.88 -26.47
CA LEU A 281 17.83 -28.50 -25.99
C LEU A 281 18.32 -28.42 -24.53
N LYS A 282 18.21 -29.50 -23.76
CA LYS A 282 18.69 -29.60 -22.37
C LYS A 282 20.15 -30.10 -22.28
N SER A 283 20.76 -30.49 -23.39
CA SER A 283 22.13 -31.01 -23.37
C SER A 283 23.12 -29.89 -22.98
N PRO A 284 24.09 -30.15 -22.07
CA PRO A 284 25.06 -29.14 -21.64
C PRO A 284 25.84 -28.48 -22.78
N GLU A 285 26.10 -29.25 -23.85
CA GLU A 285 26.80 -28.81 -25.05
C GLU A 285 26.00 -27.75 -25.80
N ILE A 286 24.68 -27.92 -25.89
CA ILE A 286 23.77 -26.99 -26.57
C ILE A 286 23.52 -25.74 -25.72
N VAL A 287 23.33 -25.89 -24.41
CA VAL A 287 23.14 -24.76 -23.47
C VAL A 287 24.37 -23.86 -23.48
N SER A 288 25.58 -24.42 -23.56
CA SER A 288 26.84 -23.67 -23.66
C SER A 288 26.93 -22.80 -24.92
N GLN A 289 26.47 -23.33 -26.07
CA GLN A 289 26.56 -22.66 -27.36
C GLN A 289 25.38 -21.70 -27.64
N LEU A 290 24.27 -21.85 -26.91
CA LEU A 290 23.04 -21.06 -27.05
C LEU A 290 22.70 -20.19 -25.83
N LYS A 291 23.68 -19.86 -24.97
CA LYS A 291 23.51 -19.11 -23.70
C LYS A 291 22.67 -17.82 -23.81
N GLU A 292 22.64 -17.18 -24.97
CA GLU A 292 21.95 -15.91 -25.19
C GLU A 292 20.59 -16.05 -25.90
N THR A 293 20.11 -17.27 -26.18
CA THR A 293 18.82 -17.49 -26.83
C THR A 293 17.65 -17.43 -25.84
N LYS A 294 16.49 -16.93 -26.28
CA LYS A 294 15.28 -16.81 -25.44
C LYS A 294 14.87 -18.16 -24.82
N PHE A 295 14.94 -19.23 -25.60
CA PHE A 295 14.65 -20.60 -25.15
C PHE A 295 15.57 -21.08 -24.02
N ALA A 296 16.87 -20.81 -24.11
CA ALA A 296 17.81 -21.17 -23.04
C ALA A 296 17.52 -20.39 -21.75
N ARG A 297 17.18 -19.10 -21.86
CA ARG A 297 16.82 -18.24 -20.71
C ARG A 297 15.52 -18.70 -20.04
N GLU A 298 14.48 -19.00 -20.82
CA GLU A 298 13.21 -19.55 -20.32
C GLU A 298 13.45 -20.86 -19.55
N GLY A 299 14.24 -21.78 -20.10
CA GLY A 299 14.61 -23.05 -19.45
C GLY A 299 15.37 -22.84 -18.13
N ILE A 300 16.37 -21.97 -18.10
CA ILE A 300 17.18 -21.68 -16.89
C ILE A 300 16.31 -21.10 -15.77
N VAL A 301 15.42 -20.17 -16.08
CA VAL A 301 14.56 -19.51 -15.08
C VAL A 301 13.51 -20.48 -14.55
N LEU A 302 12.97 -21.35 -15.41
CA LEU A 302 12.03 -22.39 -14.99
C LEU A 302 12.69 -23.44 -14.09
N ASP A 303 13.90 -23.89 -14.43
CA ASP A 303 14.69 -24.80 -13.57
C ASP A 303 15.04 -24.14 -12.24
N LYS A 304 15.36 -22.83 -12.25
CA LYS A 304 15.60 -22.04 -11.03
C LYS A 304 14.35 -22.00 -10.15
N PHE A 305 13.16 -21.85 -10.74
CA PHE A 305 11.89 -21.88 -10.01
C PHE A 305 11.65 -23.25 -9.37
N PHE A 306 11.73 -24.35 -10.12
CA PHE A 306 11.52 -25.70 -9.57
C PHE A 306 12.56 -26.08 -8.52
N LYS A 307 13.82 -25.66 -8.72
CA LYS A 307 14.86 -25.84 -7.71
C LYS A 307 14.52 -25.06 -6.43
N MET A 308 14.08 -23.81 -6.55
CA MET A 308 13.65 -23.01 -5.41
C MET A 308 12.46 -23.67 -4.69
N LEU A 309 11.45 -24.12 -5.44
CA LEU A 309 10.28 -24.81 -4.90
C LEU A 309 10.68 -26.07 -4.12
N GLY A 310 11.68 -26.81 -4.58
CA GLY A 310 12.20 -28.00 -3.88
C GLY A 310 13.12 -27.71 -2.69
N THR A 311 13.74 -26.51 -2.61
CA THR A 311 14.71 -26.17 -1.55
C THR A 311 14.16 -25.22 -0.48
N ASP A 312 13.27 -24.31 -0.86
CA ASP A 312 12.67 -23.25 -0.05
C ASP A 312 11.30 -22.89 -0.65
N GLU A 313 10.30 -23.69 -0.29
CA GLU A 313 8.92 -23.57 -0.80
C GLU A 313 8.34 -22.16 -0.55
N MET A 314 8.72 -21.51 0.56
CA MET A 314 8.32 -20.15 0.91
C MET A 314 8.85 -19.08 -0.05
N ARG A 315 9.76 -19.41 -0.98
CA ARG A 315 10.29 -18.45 -1.98
C ARG A 315 9.88 -18.76 -3.42
N ALA A 316 9.03 -19.75 -3.63
CA ALA A 316 8.55 -20.14 -4.95
C ALA A 316 7.04 -20.25 -4.94
N TRP A 317 6.36 -19.21 -5.41
CA TRP A 317 4.90 -19.15 -5.42
C TRP A 317 4.37 -19.34 -6.84
N TYR A 318 3.23 -20.01 -6.99
CA TYR A 318 2.52 -20.19 -8.25
C TYR A 318 1.01 -20.10 -8.00
N GLY A 319 0.25 -19.77 -9.05
CA GLY A 319 -1.17 -19.44 -8.90
C GLY A 319 -1.44 -17.94 -9.09
N PRO A 320 -2.51 -17.55 -9.81
CA PRO A 320 -2.85 -16.14 -10.00
C PRO A 320 -2.97 -15.33 -8.72
N ASP A 321 -3.64 -15.87 -7.71
CA ASP A 321 -3.97 -15.10 -6.51
C ASP A 321 -2.75 -14.97 -5.59
N HIS A 322 -2.01 -16.05 -5.37
CA HIS A 322 -0.74 -16.02 -4.63
C HIS A 322 0.26 -15.05 -5.26
N VAL A 323 0.46 -15.11 -6.58
CA VAL A 323 1.45 -14.25 -7.25
C VAL A 323 1.05 -12.78 -7.18
N VAL A 324 -0.24 -12.44 -7.29
CA VAL A 324 -0.70 -11.06 -7.09
C VAL A 324 -0.42 -10.60 -5.66
N LEU A 325 -0.69 -11.45 -4.68
CA LEU A 325 -0.49 -11.16 -3.28
C LEU A 325 0.98 -10.95 -2.90
N ALA A 326 1.88 -11.74 -3.49
CA ALA A 326 3.32 -11.55 -3.38
C ALA A 326 3.77 -10.23 -4.04
N ALA A 327 3.15 -9.83 -5.14
CA ALA A 327 3.45 -8.57 -5.83
C ALA A 327 3.04 -7.36 -5.00
N ASP A 328 1.89 -7.41 -4.34
CA ASP A 328 1.40 -6.36 -3.43
C ASP A 328 2.37 -6.18 -2.26
N ARG A 329 2.80 -7.29 -1.64
CA ARG A 329 3.86 -7.32 -0.61
C ARG A 329 5.25 -6.93 -1.13
N GLY A 330 5.43 -6.75 -2.44
CA GLY A 330 6.69 -6.37 -3.06
C GLY A 330 7.77 -7.44 -2.96
N ALA A 331 7.38 -8.70 -2.79
CA ALA A 331 8.29 -9.82 -2.56
C ALA A 331 8.89 -10.37 -3.86
N ILE A 332 8.26 -10.13 -5.01
CA ILE A 332 8.65 -10.74 -6.28
C ILE A 332 10.00 -10.20 -6.79
N GLY A 333 10.97 -11.11 -6.93
CA GLY A 333 12.25 -10.84 -7.60
C GLY A 333 12.25 -11.25 -9.07
N THR A 334 11.63 -12.39 -9.39
CA THR A 334 11.46 -12.86 -10.77
C THR A 334 10.03 -13.35 -11.00
N LEU A 335 9.31 -12.73 -11.94
CA LEU A 335 7.96 -13.13 -12.38
C LEU A 335 8.06 -13.97 -13.65
N LEU A 336 7.43 -15.14 -13.63
CA LEU A 336 7.24 -16.03 -14.77
C LEU A 336 5.77 -15.96 -15.18
N ILE A 337 5.48 -15.54 -16.41
CA ILE A 337 4.09 -15.36 -16.85
C ILE A 337 3.89 -15.85 -18.29
N SER A 338 2.80 -16.54 -18.56
CA SER A 338 2.50 -17.10 -19.89
C SER A 338 1.83 -16.08 -20.81
N ASP A 339 2.16 -16.16 -22.10
CA ASP A 339 1.56 -15.34 -23.16
C ASP A 339 0.03 -15.45 -23.24
N ASP A 340 -0.54 -16.61 -22.88
CA ASP A 340 -1.98 -16.87 -22.90
C ASP A 340 -2.76 -15.95 -21.96
N LEU A 341 -2.17 -15.52 -20.83
CA LEU A 341 -2.82 -14.63 -19.86
C LEU A 341 -3.03 -13.21 -20.41
N PHE A 342 -2.21 -12.78 -21.38
CA PHE A 342 -2.38 -11.51 -22.08
C PHE A 342 -3.35 -11.61 -23.26
N ARG A 343 -3.77 -12.83 -23.63
CA ARG A 343 -4.72 -13.14 -24.70
C ARG A 343 -6.11 -13.51 -24.19
N ALA A 344 -6.35 -13.46 -22.88
CA ALA A 344 -7.65 -13.72 -22.30
C ALA A 344 -8.75 -12.85 -22.93
N SER A 345 -9.90 -13.46 -23.24
CA SER A 345 -11.04 -12.79 -23.88
C SER A 345 -11.66 -11.70 -22.99
N ASN A 346 -11.43 -11.75 -21.68
CA ASN A 346 -11.89 -10.75 -20.72
C ASN A 346 -10.88 -9.57 -20.58
N PRO A 347 -11.27 -8.33 -20.95
CA PRO A 347 -10.41 -7.15 -20.84
C PRO A 347 -9.94 -6.83 -19.42
N THR A 348 -10.78 -7.10 -18.41
CA THR A 348 -10.47 -6.83 -17.00
C THR A 348 -9.34 -7.73 -16.52
N THR A 349 -9.40 -9.01 -16.88
CA THR A 349 -8.36 -10.01 -16.55
C THR A 349 -7.02 -9.64 -17.20
N ARG A 350 -7.03 -9.19 -18.46
CA ARG A 350 -5.81 -8.71 -19.14
C ARG A 350 -5.18 -7.52 -18.42
N LYS A 351 -5.98 -6.50 -18.11
CA LYS A 351 -5.51 -5.30 -17.40
C LYS A 351 -4.92 -5.64 -16.03
N LYS A 352 -5.48 -6.62 -15.31
CA LYS A 352 -4.93 -7.14 -14.06
C LYS A 352 -3.49 -7.62 -14.23
N TYR A 353 -3.21 -8.47 -15.23
CA TYR A 353 -1.87 -9.01 -15.45
C TYR A 353 -0.88 -8.01 -16.06
N VAL A 354 -1.34 -7.08 -16.89
CA VAL A 354 -0.49 -5.97 -17.37
C VAL A 354 -0.06 -5.09 -16.20
N ALA A 355 -0.99 -4.71 -15.32
CA ALA A 355 -0.68 -3.92 -14.12
C ALA A 355 0.28 -4.66 -13.17
N LEU A 356 0.13 -5.98 -13.05
CA LEU A 356 1.04 -6.82 -12.27
C LEU A 356 2.48 -6.79 -12.82
N VAL A 357 2.65 -6.94 -14.14
CA VAL A 357 3.95 -6.85 -14.80
C VAL A 357 4.59 -5.47 -14.56
N GLU A 358 3.83 -4.40 -14.74
CA GLU A 358 4.30 -3.04 -14.51
C GLU A 358 4.69 -2.80 -13.05
N ALA A 359 3.89 -3.31 -12.09
CA ALA A 359 4.16 -3.19 -10.67
C ALA A 359 5.47 -3.91 -10.26
N VAL A 360 5.71 -5.12 -10.78
CA VAL A 360 6.95 -5.86 -10.54
C VAL A 360 8.14 -5.14 -11.15
N GLN A 361 8.03 -4.66 -12.39
CA GLN A 361 9.11 -3.90 -13.05
C GLN A 361 9.44 -2.58 -12.34
N GLN A 362 8.43 -1.84 -11.86
CA GLN A 362 8.63 -0.61 -11.08
C GLN A 362 9.37 -0.86 -9.76
N LYS A 363 9.16 -2.03 -9.15
CA LYS A 363 9.89 -2.46 -7.94
C LYS A 363 11.26 -3.09 -8.24
N GLY A 364 11.68 -3.10 -9.51
CA GLY A 364 12.99 -3.62 -9.94
C GLY A 364 13.05 -5.14 -10.13
N GLY A 365 11.91 -5.82 -10.15
CA GLY A 365 11.82 -7.27 -10.41
C GLY A 365 11.98 -7.61 -11.90
N GLU A 366 12.53 -8.79 -12.18
CA GLU A 366 12.68 -9.33 -13.52
C GLU A 366 11.37 -9.99 -13.98
N VAL A 367 10.94 -9.75 -15.23
CA VAL A 367 9.76 -10.40 -15.82
C VAL A 367 10.18 -11.23 -17.02
N VAL A 368 9.79 -12.51 -17.03
CA VAL A 368 10.07 -13.46 -18.10
C VAL A 368 8.74 -13.97 -18.64
N ILE A 369 8.48 -13.70 -19.92
CA ILE A 369 7.25 -14.08 -20.61
C ILE A 369 7.48 -15.39 -21.38
N PHE A 370 6.69 -16.41 -21.07
CA PHE A 370 6.78 -17.76 -21.65
C PHE A 370 5.72 -17.98 -22.73
N SER A 371 6.11 -18.63 -23.82
CA SER A 371 5.19 -19.03 -24.89
C SER A 371 4.11 -19.99 -24.41
N LYS A 372 4.49 -21.00 -23.61
CA LYS A 372 3.58 -21.90 -22.89
C LYS A 372 4.20 -22.35 -21.58
N LEU A 373 3.43 -22.30 -20.51
CA LEU A 373 3.86 -22.68 -19.16
C LEU A 373 3.05 -23.90 -18.70
N ASN A 374 3.08 -24.98 -19.50
CA ASN A 374 2.15 -26.12 -19.47
C ASN A 374 2.09 -26.92 -18.15
N GLN A 375 2.99 -26.67 -17.19
CA GLN A 375 3.06 -27.41 -15.92
C GLN A 375 2.62 -26.59 -14.70
N LEU A 376 2.36 -25.29 -14.83
CA LEU A 376 1.83 -24.44 -13.75
C LEU A 376 0.62 -23.65 -14.28
N THR A 377 -0.10 -22.93 -13.44
CA THR A 377 -1.36 -22.20 -13.76
C THR A 377 -1.15 -20.97 -14.68
N GLY A 378 -0.15 -21.00 -15.55
CA GLY A 378 0.22 -19.90 -16.44
C GLY A 378 1.01 -18.76 -15.77
N ILE A 379 1.21 -18.79 -14.45
CA ILE A 379 1.93 -17.75 -13.71
C ILE A 379 2.63 -18.30 -12.46
N ALA A 380 3.86 -17.84 -12.20
CA ALA A 380 4.67 -18.19 -11.05
C ALA A 380 5.66 -17.05 -10.69
N ALA A 381 6.20 -17.07 -9.48
CA ALA A 381 7.14 -16.06 -8.99
C ALA A 381 8.21 -16.67 -8.08
N ILE A 382 9.43 -16.15 -8.21
CA ILE A 382 10.53 -16.35 -7.26
C ILE A 382 10.62 -15.11 -6.39
N LEU A 383 10.55 -15.31 -5.08
CA LEU A 383 10.52 -14.24 -4.09
C LEU A 383 11.92 -13.88 -3.58
N THR A 384 12.10 -12.61 -3.20
CA THR A 384 13.35 -12.07 -2.64
C THR A 384 13.49 -12.34 -1.14
N PHE A 385 12.38 -12.63 -0.47
CA PHE A 385 12.30 -13.05 0.93
C PHE A 385 11.18 -14.10 1.08
N PRO A 386 11.26 -15.01 2.07
CA PRO A 386 10.27 -16.07 2.22
C PRO A 386 8.91 -15.49 2.65
N LEU A 387 7.85 -16.00 2.03
CA LEU A 387 6.45 -15.79 2.42
C LEU A 387 5.79 -17.16 2.55
N ASP A 388 5.04 -17.35 3.63
CA ASP A 388 4.26 -18.57 3.88
C ASP A 388 2.84 -18.35 3.35
N VAL A 389 2.38 -19.24 2.46
CA VAL A 389 1.07 -19.10 1.79
C VAL A 389 -0.06 -19.30 2.79
N GLU A 390 0.03 -20.29 3.69
CA GLU A 390 -1.03 -20.60 4.64
C GLU A 390 -1.19 -19.48 5.66
N ILE A 391 -0.08 -18.91 6.14
CA ILE A 391 -0.10 -17.74 7.03
C ILE A 391 -0.71 -16.54 6.31
N VAL A 392 -0.33 -16.31 5.06
CA VAL A 392 -0.81 -15.16 4.29
C VAL A 392 -2.31 -15.29 3.95
N GLU A 393 -2.80 -16.48 3.64
CA GLU A 393 -4.23 -16.75 3.43
C GLU A 393 -5.03 -16.66 4.73
N ALA A 394 -4.48 -17.15 5.85
CA ALA A 394 -5.08 -16.99 7.17
C ALA A 394 -5.17 -15.51 7.57
N GLU A 395 -4.11 -14.72 7.34
CA GLU A 395 -4.10 -13.26 7.54
C GLU A 395 -5.19 -12.56 6.71
N GLU A 396 -5.48 -13.02 5.48
CA GLU A 396 -6.55 -12.44 4.65
C GLU A 396 -7.94 -12.83 5.13
N LYS A 397 -8.14 -14.08 5.56
CA LYS A 397 -9.41 -14.56 6.07
C LYS A 397 -9.77 -13.89 7.40
N GLU A 398 -8.79 -13.74 8.29
CA GLU A 398 -8.92 -12.93 9.51
C GLU A 398 -9.28 -11.48 9.16
N ALA A 399 -8.63 -10.86 8.18
CA ALA A 399 -8.96 -9.50 7.74
C ALA A 399 -10.38 -9.38 7.14
N GLU A 400 -10.90 -10.41 6.48
CA GLU A 400 -12.30 -10.44 6.00
C GLU A 400 -13.30 -10.54 7.16
N GLU A 401 -13.03 -11.37 8.16
CA GLU A 401 -13.82 -11.49 9.39
C GLU A 401 -13.76 -10.19 10.22
N GLU A 402 -12.59 -9.55 10.32
CA GLU A 402 -12.37 -8.22 10.90
C GLU A 402 -13.25 -7.14 10.23
N THR A 403 -13.39 -7.20 8.90
CA THR A 403 -14.17 -6.23 8.13
C THR A 403 -15.68 -6.35 8.43
N ALA A 404 -16.16 -7.54 8.82
CA ALA A 404 -17.57 -7.76 9.17
C ALA A 404 -17.95 -7.12 10.52
N VAL A 405 -17.02 -7.06 11.48
CA VAL A 405 -17.24 -6.45 12.81
C VAL A 405 -17.44 -4.93 12.72
N ASP A 406 -16.77 -4.28 11.75
CA ASP A 406 -16.79 -2.82 11.56
C ASP A 406 -17.75 -2.35 10.45
N ALA A 407 -18.71 -3.19 10.04
CA ALA A 407 -19.58 -2.93 8.88
C ALA A 407 -20.52 -1.72 9.01
N ASP A 408 -20.77 -1.18 10.21
CA ASP A 408 -21.56 0.04 10.44
C ASP A 408 -21.00 0.91 11.58
N PRO A 409 -19.94 1.70 11.33
CA PRO A 409 -19.32 2.51 12.37
C PRO A 409 -20.28 3.62 12.84
N PRO A 410 -20.33 3.94 14.15
CA PRO A 410 -21.27 4.94 14.68
C PRO A 410 -21.20 6.32 14.00
N LEU A 411 -20.03 6.72 13.50
CA LEU A 411 -19.90 7.98 12.76
C LEU A 411 -20.79 8.01 11.51
N ALA A 412 -20.86 6.89 10.77
CA ALA A 412 -21.69 6.79 9.57
C ALA A 412 -23.16 6.99 9.89
N ARG A 413 -23.63 6.47 11.04
CA ARG A 413 -24.99 6.72 11.55
C ARG A 413 -25.17 8.18 11.93
N LEU A 414 -24.27 8.76 12.72
CA LEU A 414 -24.37 10.15 13.20
C LEU A 414 -24.44 11.15 12.03
N VAL A 415 -23.58 11.01 11.01
CA VAL A 415 -23.53 11.92 9.86
C VAL A 415 -24.77 11.79 8.95
N LYS A 416 -25.43 10.63 8.95
CA LYS A 416 -26.71 10.41 8.22
C LYS A 416 -27.93 10.93 8.99
N MET A 417 -27.78 11.35 10.25
CA MET A 417 -28.90 11.89 11.02
C MET A 417 -29.28 13.26 10.48
N GLU A 418 -30.44 13.34 9.85
CA GLU A 418 -31.01 14.59 9.36
C GLU A 418 -31.66 15.39 10.51
N PRO A 419 -31.50 16.72 10.56
CA PRO A 419 -32.25 17.56 11.47
C PRO A 419 -33.76 17.39 11.27
N SER A 420 -34.54 17.68 12.33
CA SER A 420 -36.01 17.71 12.21
C SER A 420 -36.45 18.61 11.05
N LYS A 421 -37.25 18.07 10.12
CA LYS A 421 -37.81 18.83 8.98
C LYS A 421 -38.76 19.96 9.41
N SER A 422 -39.26 19.92 10.64
CA SER A 422 -40.15 20.94 11.23
C SER A 422 -39.70 21.23 12.66
N PRO A 423 -38.58 21.95 12.84
CA PRO A 423 -38.08 22.27 14.16
C PRO A 423 -39.07 23.16 14.92
N ARG A 424 -39.15 23.00 16.23
CA ARG A 424 -40.00 23.85 17.09
C ARG A 424 -39.49 25.28 17.05
N THR A 425 -40.41 26.24 17.10
CA THR A 425 -40.06 27.61 17.48
C THR A 425 -39.54 27.58 18.92
N GLY A 426 -38.39 28.22 19.15
CA GLY A 426 -37.73 28.24 20.45
C GLY A 426 -37.24 29.65 20.79
N GLU A 427 -36.85 29.82 22.05
CA GLU A 427 -36.40 31.10 22.62
C GLU A 427 -34.88 31.21 22.70
N SER A 428 -34.14 30.18 22.28
CA SER A 428 -32.67 30.18 22.28
C SER A 428 -32.09 29.18 21.28
N VAL A 429 -30.81 29.38 20.95
CA VAL A 429 -29.95 28.38 20.32
C VAL A 429 -28.88 27.99 21.33
N VAL A 430 -28.56 26.70 21.41
CA VAL A 430 -27.56 26.18 22.35
C VAL A 430 -26.35 25.66 21.58
N TYR A 431 -25.15 26.05 22.01
CA TYR A 431 -23.90 25.38 21.66
C TYR A 431 -23.44 24.54 22.86
N TRP A 432 -23.20 23.25 22.64
CA TRP A 432 -22.59 22.41 23.66
C TRP A 432 -21.08 22.35 23.43
N MET A 433 -20.35 22.99 24.34
CA MET A 433 -18.89 22.94 24.40
C MET A 433 -18.45 21.65 25.11
N ARG A 434 -17.40 21.03 24.58
CA ARG A 434 -16.83 19.76 25.01
C ARG A 434 -15.38 19.95 25.41
N MET A 435 -14.79 18.92 26.02
CA MET A 435 -13.38 18.96 26.42
C MET A 435 -12.39 19.03 25.25
N GLY A 436 -12.83 18.64 24.04
CA GLY A 436 -12.03 18.65 22.82
C GLY A 436 -12.17 19.91 21.95
N ASP A 437 -12.94 20.92 22.38
CA ASP A 437 -13.19 22.14 21.61
C ASP A 437 -13.27 23.42 22.48
N LEU A 438 -12.43 23.49 23.52
CA LEU A 438 -12.35 24.59 24.50
C LEU A 438 -11.77 25.89 23.89
N ARG A 439 -12.49 26.48 22.94
CA ARG A 439 -12.17 27.78 22.33
C ARG A 439 -13.40 28.49 21.75
N VAL A 440 -13.30 29.80 21.66
CA VAL A 440 -14.24 30.71 21.02
C VAL A 440 -13.87 30.94 19.55
N SER A 441 -12.57 31.13 19.26
CA SER A 441 -12.06 31.40 17.91
C SER A 441 -12.01 30.14 17.03
N ASP A 442 -12.30 30.29 15.74
CA ASP A 442 -12.23 29.20 14.74
C ASP A 442 -12.95 27.90 15.16
N ASN A 443 -14.12 28.03 15.80
CA ASN A 443 -14.96 26.92 16.25
C ASN A 443 -16.18 26.79 15.33
N ARG A 444 -16.26 25.71 14.54
CA ARG A 444 -17.28 25.54 13.50
C ARG A 444 -18.70 25.49 14.07
N ALA A 445 -18.96 24.64 15.06
CA ALA A 445 -20.29 24.51 15.65
C ALA A 445 -20.73 25.79 16.37
N LEU A 446 -19.83 26.45 17.12
CA LEU A 446 -20.14 27.72 17.78
C LEU A 446 -20.45 28.84 16.78
N SER A 447 -19.68 28.92 15.68
CA SER A 447 -19.91 29.88 14.60
C SER A 447 -21.28 29.69 13.96
N LEU A 448 -21.64 28.44 13.65
CA LEU A 448 -22.95 28.09 13.07
C LEU A 448 -24.09 28.36 14.06
N ALA A 449 -23.91 28.06 15.34
CA ALA A 449 -24.87 28.35 16.40
C ALA A 449 -25.13 29.85 16.52
N SER A 450 -24.07 30.66 16.53
CA SER A 450 -24.18 32.13 16.59
C SER A 450 -24.90 32.69 15.36
N LYS A 451 -24.59 32.19 14.16
CA LYS A 451 -25.27 32.58 12.93
C LYS A 451 -26.77 32.23 12.96
N HIS A 452 -27.12 31.03 13.46
CA HIS A 452 -28.51 30.61 13.62
C HIS A 452 -29.24 31.49 14.64
N ALA A 453 -28.65 31.70 15.83
CA ALA A 453 -29.21 32.57 16.88
C ALA A 453 -29.53 33.97 16.35
N LYS A 454 -28.60 34.57 15.60
CA LYS A 454 -28.78 35.88 14.97
C LYS A 454 -29.86 35.92 13.90
N ARG A 455 -30.00 34.86 13.10
CA ARG A 455 -31.05 34.78 12.07
C ARG A 455 -32.45 34.74 12.69
N GLU A 456 -32.62 34.02 13.79
CA GLU A 456 -33.93 33.89 14.46
C GLU A 456 -34.19 35.01 15.48
N GLY A 457 -33.21 35.87 15.75
CA GLY A 457 -33.33 36.94 16.75
C GLY A 457 -33.42 36.42 18.19
N VAL A 458 -32.82 35.27 18.48
CA VAL A 458 -32.83 34.62 19.80
C VAL A 458 -31.43 34.57 20.42
N PRO A 459 -31.29 34.51 21.76
CA PRO A 459 -29.99 34.38 22.40
C PRO A 459 -29.28 33.06 22.09
N LEU A 460 -27.95 33.14 21.94
CA LEU A 460 -27.04 32.01 21.99
C LEU A 460 -26.65 31.71 23.44
N ILE A 461 -26.74 30.45 23.84
CA ILE A 461 -26.32 29.95 25.15
C ILE A 461 -25.24 28.89 24.94
N VAL A 462 -24.16 28.93 25.72
CA VAL A 462 -23.15 27.86 25.73
C VAL A 462 -23.35 27.01 26.98
N ILE A 463 -23.33 25.69 26.82
CA ILE A 463 -23.35 24.75 27.94
C ILE A 463 -22.06 23.93 27.99
N PHE A 464 -21.68 23.53 29.19
CA PHE A 464 -20.64 22.53 29.44
C PHE A 464 -21.13 21.55 30.51
N VAL A 465 -20.98 20.26 30.26
CA VAL A 465 -21.43 19.18 31.15
C VAL A 465 -20.22 18.44 31.68
N PHE A 466 -20.00 18.47 32.99
CA PHE A 466 -19.02 17.63 33.67
C PHE A 466 -19.61 16.25 33.94
N SER A 467 -18.85 15.19 33.65
CA SER A 467 -19.27 13.81 33.90
C SER A 467 -18.14 12.99 34.52
N PRO A 468 -17.98 13.04 35.87
CA PRO A 468 -16.95 12.29 36.59
C PRO A 468 -16.86 10.80 36.24
N GLN A 469 -17.98 10.07 36.09
CA GLN A 469 -17.91 8.65 35.71
C GLN A 469 -17.42 8.44 34.27
N ASP A 470 -17.65 9.40 33.39
CA ASP A 470 -17.12 9.35 32.02
C ASP A 470 -15.60 9.57 32.04
N TYR A 471 -15.12 10.49 32.89
CA TYR A 471 -13.68 10.72 33.08
C TYR A 471 -12.97 9.48 33.62
N ILE A 472 -13.60 8.75 34.56
CA ILE A 472 -13.08 7.48 35.07
C ILE A 472 -13.07 6.41 33.97
N ALA A 473 -14.19 6.25 33.24
CA ALA A 473 -14.31 5.26 32.17
C ALA A 473 -13.32 5.48 31.01
N HIS A 474 -12.84 6.72 30.84
CA HIS A 474 -11.87 7.10 29.81
C HIS A 474 -10.47 7.36 30.36
N ASP A 475 -10.17 6.86 31.56
CA ASP A 475 -8.85 6.93 32.20
C ASP A 475 -8.26 8.36 32.28
N ARG A 476 -9.11 9.39 32.39
CA ARG A 476 -8.67 10.79 32.40
C ARG A 476 -7.86 11.09 33.66
N GLY A 477 -6.80 11.88 33.50
CA GLY A 477 -5.97 12.37 34.61
C GLY A 477 -6.50 13.63 35.29
N ALA A 478 -6.25 13.79 36.60
CA ALA A 478 -6.55 15.02 37.35
C ALA A 478 -5.91 16.27 36.73
N ARG A 479 -4.68 16.17 36.20
CA ARG A 479 -3.99 17.25 35.48
C ARG A 479 -4.73 17.72 34.23
N ARG A 480 -5.34 16.78 33.49
CA ARG A 480 -6.15 17.09 32.31
C ARG A 480 -7.44 17.80 32.70
N ILE A 481 -8.05 17.41 33.82
CA ILE A 481 -9.26 18.05 34.36
C ILE A 481 -8.95 19.46 34.86
N ASP A 482 -7.88 19.65 35.64
CA ASP A 482 -7.38 20.97 36.06
C ASP A 482 -7.18 21.92 34.87
N PHE A 483 -6.48 21.45 33.83
CA PHE A 483 -6.25 22.23 32.62
C PHE A 483 -7.56 22.63 31.93
N THR A 484 -8.55 21.73 31.88
CA THR A 484 -9.89 22.04 31.37
C THR A 484 -10.58 23.12 32.20
N LEU A 485 -10.56 23.02 33.53
CA LEU A 485 -11.20 24.01 34.42
C LEU A 485 -10.58 25.40 34.27
N ARG A 486 -9.24 25.50 34.20
CA ARG A 486 -8.55 26.77 33.98
C ARG A 486 -8.91 27.41 32.65
N ASN A 487 -8.97 26.63 31.56
CA ASN A 487 -9.37 27.13 30.24
C ASN A 487 -10.86 27.50 30.19
N LEU A 488 -11.75 26.74 30.83
CA LEU A 488 -13.18 27.09 30.90
C LEU A 488 -13.41 28.43 31.61
N ARG A 489 -12.64 28.77 32.64
CA ARG A 489 -12.73 30.10 33.29
C ARG A 489 -12.32 31.23 32.36
N ASP A 490 -11.24 31.06 31.60
CA ASP A 490 -10.80 32.03 30.58
C ASP A 490 -11.86 32.22 29.48
N ILE A 491 -12.44 31.11 28.99
CA ILE A 491 -13.52 31.11 28.01
C ILE A 491 -14.78 31.77 28.58
N GLN A 492 -15.15 31.47 29.83
CA GLN A 492 -16.31 32.08 30.50
C GLN A 492 -16.17 33.60 30.53
N ALA A 493 -14.99 34.11 30.89
CA ALA A 493 -14.71 35.55 30.88
C ALA A 493 -14.81 36.15 29.47
N THR A 494 -14.33 35.43 28.45
CA THR A 494 -14.41 35.84 27.04
C THR A 494 -15.85 35.88 26.52
N LEU A 495 -16.64 34.84 26.74
CA LEU A 495 -18.04 34.77 26.33
C LEU A 495 -18.91 35.79 27.07
N SER A 496 -18.62 36.06 28.34
CA SER A 496 -19.34 37.07 29.14
C SER A 496 -19.20 38.47 28.53
N LYS A 497 -18.05 38.83 27.95
CA LYS A 497 -17.86 40.10 27.21
C LYS A 497 -18.75 40.20 25.96
N LEU A 498 -19.18 39.05 25.42
CA LEU A 498 -20.10 38.96 24.29
C LEU A 498 -21.57 38.80 24.73
N HIS A 499 -21.88 38.94 26.02
CA HIS A 499 -23.21 38.67 26.58
C HIS A 499 -23.70 37.24 26.27
N ILE A 500 -22.79 36.29 26.08
CA ILE A 500 -23.12 34.87 25.88
C ILE A 500 -22.87 34.14 27.21
N PRO A 501 -23.89 33.56 27.86
CA PRO A 501 -23.68 32.81 29.09
C PRO A 501 -23.02 31.46 28.79
N LEU A 502 -22.02 31.09 29.58
CA LEU A 502 -21.50 29.72 29.70
C LEU A 502 -22.09 29.10 30.96
N PHE A 503 -23.03 28.18 30.78
CA PHE A 503 -23.68 27.45 31.86
C PHE A 503 -23.02 26.09 32.07
N THR A 504 -22.60 25.83 33.30
CA THR A 504 -21.92 24.60 33.72
C THR A 504 -22.84 23.73 34.57
N VAL A 505 -22.86 22.43 34.32
CA VAL A 505 -23.58 21.46 35.17
C VAL A 505 -22.74 20.20 35.34
N THR A 506 -22.89 19.53 36.49
CA THR A 506 -22.29 18.22 36.73
C THR A 506 -23.37 17.16 36.68
N GLN A 507 -23.20 16.19 35.78
CA GLN A 507 -24.01 14.99 35.66
C GLN A 507 -23.09 13.78 35.88
N SER A 508 -23.01 13.29 37.11
CA SER A 508 -22.05 12.24 37.48
C SER A 508 -22.29 10.93 36.75
N GLU A 509 -23.54 10.52 36.56
CA GLU A 509 -23.87 9.27 35.87
C GLU A 509 -23.76 9.45 34.35
N ARG A 510 -22.73 8.83 33.73
CA ARG A 510 -22.41 9.03 32.30
C ARG A 510 -23.56 8.68 31.36
N LYS A 511 -24.35 7.65 31.70
CA LYS A 511 -25.49 7.18 30.89
C LYS A 511 -26.66 8.17 30.89
N GLN A 512 -26.72 9.11 31.84
CA GLN A 512 -27.77 10.13 31.94
C GLN A 512 -27.39 11.45 31.28
N VAL A 513 -26.15 11.61 30.80
CA VAL A 513 -25.70 12.83 30.11
C VAL A 513 -26.63 13.21 28.94
N PRO A 514 -27.06 12.30 28.05
CA PRO A 514 -28.03 12.64 27.00
C PRO A 514 -29.34 13.21 27.54
N GLN A 515 -29.91 12.61 28.58
CA GLN A 515 -31.16 13.04 29.21
C GLN A 515 -31.01 14.41 29.85
N GLU A 516 -29.89 14.66 30.52
CA GLU A 516 -29.59 15.95 31.14
C GLU A 516 -29.44 17.06 30.10
N VAL A 517 -28.74 16.80 28.99
CA VAL A 517 -28.64 17.76 27.88
C VAL A 517 -30.04 18.07 27.33
N ILE A 518 -30.89 17.07 27.10
CA ILE A 518 -32.27 17.29 26.63
C ILE A 518 -33.09 18.10 27.64
N ARG A 519 -32.94 17.83 28.94
CA ARG A 519 -33.58 18.61 30.01
C ARG A 519 -33.17 20.08 29.98
N LEU A 520 -31.88 20.36 29.77
CA LEU A 520 -31.37 21.72 29.62
C LEU A 520 -31.96 22.40 28.37
N LEU A 521 -32.00 21.71 27.23
CA LEU A 521 -32.58 22.25 26.00
C LEU A 521 -34.07 22.60 26.17
N ASP A 522 -34.83 21.81 26.92
CA ASP A 522 -36.21 22.13 27.29
C ASP A 522 -36.30 23.32 28.24
N ASN A 523 -35.47 23.37 29.30
CA ASN A 523 -35.43 24.48 30.24
C ASN A 523 -35.09 25.82 29.57
N PHE A 524 -34.26 25.79 28.53
CA PHE A 524 -33.90 26.97 27.76
C PHE A 524 -34.90 27.27 26.62
N SER A 525 -35.88 26.40 26.39
CA SER A 525 -36.77 26.43 25.22
C SER A 525 -35.97 26.49 23.91
N ALA A 526 -34.88 25.73 23.80
CA ALA A 526 -33.98 25.78 22.66
C ALA A 526 -34.66 25.30 21.37
N CYS A 527 -34.50 26.02 20.26
CA CYS A 527 -34.93 25.54 18.93
C CYS A 527 -33.87 24.62 18.30
N ALA A 528 -32.59 24.83 18.63
CA ALA A 528 -31.48 24.07 18.08
C ALA A 528 -30.35 23.85 19.09
N LEU A 529 -29.67 22.70 18.95
CA LEU A 529 -28.41 22.33 19.57
C LEU A 529 -27.33 22.21 18.49
N TYR A 530 -26.20 22.87 18.69
CA TYR A 530 -24.98 22.72 17.90
C TYR A 530 -23.86 22.13 18.73
N ALA A 531 -23.06 21.30 18.08
CA ALA A 531 -22.04 20.50 18.70
C ALA A 531 -20.98 20.13 17.65
N ASN A 532 -19.69 20.21 17.96
CA ASN A 532 -18.65 19.57 17.15
C ASN A 532 -18.68 18.03 17.32
N ILE A 533 -18.17 17.26 16.38
CA ILE A 533 -18.10 15.80 16.51
C ILE A 533 -16.88 15.42 17.38
N GLU A 534 -17.12 14.61 18.41
CA GLU A 534 -16.12 13.77 19.08
C GLU A 534 -16.19 12.39 18.41
N TYR A 535 -15.05 11.86 17.97
CA TYR A 535 -15.01 10.69 17.08
C TYR A 535 -14.91 9.36 17.84
N GLU A 536 -14.67 9.45 19.14
CA GLU A 536 -14.59 8.35 20.08
C GLU A 536 -15.94 7.60 20.18
N VAL A 537 -15.88 6.27 20.31
CA VAL A 537 -17.06 5.39 20.14
C VAL A 537 -18.20 5.71 21.11
N ASP A 538 -17.88 6.03 22.35
CA ASP A 538 -18.86 6.32 23.39
C ASP A 538 -19.52 7.68 23.17
N GLU A 539 -18.75 8.68 22.75
CA GLU A 539 -19.19 10.02 22.43
C GLU A 539 -20.08 10.02 21.17
N LEU A 540 -19.73 9.24 20.15
CA LEU A 540 -20.59 9.04 18.98
C LEU A 540 -21.92 8.40 19.38
N ARG A 541 -21.91 7.37 20.23
CA ARG A 541 -23.14 6.72 20.74
C ARG A 541 -23.99 7.69 21.58
N ARG A 542 -23.36 8.51 22.42
CA ARG A 542 -24.00 9.59 23.20
C ARG A 542 -24.67 10.61 22.30
N ASP A 543 -23.98 11.06 21.26
CA ASP A 543 -24.46 12.09 20.33
C ASP A 543 -25.62 11.57 19.46
N ILE A 544 -25.54 10.32 19.00
CA ILE A 544 -26.66 9.61 18.35
C ILE A 544 -27.87 9.57 19.29
N ARG A 545 -27.67 9.21 20.55
CA ARG A 545 -28.76 9.14 21.54
C ARG A 545 -29.40 10.51 21.77
N ILE A 546 -28.64 11.59 21.78
CA ILE A 546 -29.17 12.95 21.87
C ILE A 546 -30.06 13.26 20.67
N GLY A 547 -29.63 12.93 19.46
CA GLY A 547 -30.46 13.13 18.26
C GLY A 547 -31.77 12.32 18.31
N ASP A 548 -31.71 11.06 18.76
CA ASP A 548 -32.89 10.21 18.95
C ASP A 548 -33.88 10.82 19.97
N LEU A 549 -33.37 11.39 21.08
CA LEU A 549 -34.20 12.02 22.13
C LEU A 549 -34.72 13.41 21.74
N ALA A 550 -33.99 14.16 20.92
CA ALA A 550 -34.36 15.49 20.45
C ALA A 550 -35.42 15.47 19.35
N SER A 551 -35.40 14.45 18.50
CA SER A 551 -36.33 14.25 17.37
C SER A 551 -37.82 14.35 17.77
N PRO A 552 -38.36 13.59 18.75
CA PRO A 552 -39.77 13.70 19.15
C PRO A 552 -40.13 15.06 19.75
N LYS A 553 -39.14 15.78 20.30
CA LYS A 553 -39.30 17.15 20.83
C LYS A 553 -39.17 18.24 19.76
N LYS A 554 -38.89 17.84 18.51
CA LYS A 554 -38.65 18.74 17.36
C LYS A 554 -37.52 19.74 17.61
N ILE A 555 -36.51 19.39 18.39
CA ILE A 555 -35.31 20.22 18.56
C ILE A 555 -34.35 19.87 17.42
N ALA A 556 -33.86 20.86 16.68
CA ALA A 556 -32.87 20.62 15.65
C ALA A 556 -31.50 20.32 16.30
N VAL A 557 -30.84 19.24 15.91
CA VAL A 557 -29.51 18.90 16.43
C VAL A 557 -28.52 18.86 15.27
N HIS A 558 -27.39 19.53 15.45
CA HIS A 558 -26.35 19.66 14.42
C HIS A 558 -24.99 19.26 14.98
N PHE A 559 -24.44 18.18 14.44
CA PHE A 559 -23.08 17.72 14.72
C PHE A 559 -22.15 18.09 13.57
N VAL A 560 -21.01 18.73 13.88
CA VAL A 560 -20.14 19.39 12.89
C VAL A 560 -18.70 18.89 12.99
N HIS A 561 -18.09 18.53 11.87
CA HIS A 561 -16.68 18.14 11.84
C HIS A 561 -15.78 19.35 12.14
N ASP A 562 -14.98 19.28 13.22
CA ASP A 562 -14.12 20.38 13.66
C ASP A 562 -12.75 19.96 14.21
N LYS A 563 -12.62 18.77 14.83
CA LYS A 563 -11.34 18.31 15.42
C LYS A 563 -10.20 18.22 14.38
N CYS A 564 -10.49 17.78 13.15
CA CYS A 564 -9.51 17.51 12.10
C CYS A 564 -9.38 18.67 11.09
N VAL A 565 -8.26 18.71 10.37
CA VAL A 565 -8.08 19.61 9.21
C VAL A 565 -8.91 19.10 8.04
N VAL A 566 -8.78 17.80 7.74
CA VAL A 566 -9.60 17.09 6.77
C VAL A 566 -10.42 16.06 7.53
N GLU A 567 -11.73 16.14 7.42
CA GLU A 567 -12.65 15.30 8.18
C GLU A 567 -12.60 13.81 7.80
N PRO A 568 -12.80 12.89 8.77
CA PRO A 568 -13.01 11.47 8.47
C PRO A 568 -14.15 11.26 7.46
N GLY A 569 -13.93 10.36 6.50
CA GLY A 569 -14.84 10.12 5.38
C GLY A 569 -14.50 10.86 4.08
N VAL A 570 -13.57 11.84 4.09
CA VAL A 570 -13.11 12.52 2.86
C VAL A 570 -11.93 11.82 2.19
N VAL A 571 -11.03 11.22 2.99
CA VAL A 571 -9.84 10.50 2.52
C VAL A 571 -10.10 9.01 2.64
N LEU A 572 -10.59 8.41 1.55
CA LEU A 572 -10.97 7.00 1.47
C LEU A 572 -10.23 6.30 0.32
N THR A 573 -10.10 4.98 0.42
CA THR A 573 -9.60 4.13 -0.67
C THR A 573 -10.56 4.13 -1.87
N LYS A 574 -10.17 3.50 -2.98
CA LYS A 574 -11.05 3.37 -4.16
C LYS A 574 -12.29 2.55 -3.86
N GLU A 575 -12.19 1.64 -2.91
CA GLU A 575 -13.25 0.77 -2.39
C GLU A 575 -14.08 1.47 -1.30
N ILE A 576 -13.89 2.78 -1.09
CA ILE A 576 -14.64 3.60 -0.12
C ILE A 576 -14.40 3.13 1.33
N LYS A 577 -13.19 2.63 1.63
CA LYS A 577 -12.77 2.25 2.99
C LYS A 577 -11.83 3.28 3.59
N THR A 578 -11.73 3.32 4.92
CA THR A 578 -10.73 4.12 5.64
C THR A 578 -9.33 3.54 5.40
N TYR A 579 -8.35 4.39 5.05
CA TYR A 579 -6.97 3.95 4.87
C TYR A 579 -6.38 3.39 6.17
N SER A 580 -5.63 2.28 6.08
CA SER A 580 -4.88 1.67 7.19
C SER A 580 -3.36 1.91 7.12
N VAL A 581 -2.87 2.56 6.07
CA VAL A 581 -1.45 2.90 5.86
C VAL A 581 -1.28 4.41 5.75
N TYR A 582 -0.34 4.99 6.50
CA TYR A 582 -0.22 6.45 6.63
C TYR A 582 0.28 7.13 5.36
N THR A 583 1.28 6.57 4.69
CA THR A 583 1.90 7.22 3.50
C THR A 583 0.88 7.51 2.37
N PRO A 584 0.06 6.55 1.90
CA PRO A 584 -0.96 6.84 0.89
C PRO A 584 -2.08 7.74 1.42
N TYR A 585 -2.46 7.60 2.70
CA TYR A 585 -3.40 8.51 3.35
C TYR A 585 -2.89 9.95 3.31
N GLN A 586 -1.66 10.22 3.75
CA GLN A 586 -1.05 11.54 3.82
C GLN A 586 -0.96 12.19 2.43
N LYS A 587 -0.59 11.42 1.41
CA LYS A 587 -0.52 11.91 0.03
C LYS A 587 -1.90 12.40 -0.44
N LEU A 588 -2.95 11.62 -0.16
CA LEU A 588 -4.31 11.97 -0.56
C LEU A 588 -4.90 13.09 0.32
N TRP A 589 -4.66 13.06 1.63
CA TRP A 589 -5.03 14.10 2.59
C TRP A 589 -4.47 15.46 2.14
N LEU A 590 -3.18 15.52 1.80
CA LEU A 590 -2.54 16.74 1.32
C LEU A 590 -3.09 17.19 -0.04
N ALA A 591 -3.38 16.24 -0.94
CA ALA A 591 -3.97 16.53 -2.24
C ALA A 591 -5.39 17.10 -2.11
N LYS A 592 -6.22 16.55 -1.22
CA LYS A 592 -7.57 17.04 -0.92
C LYS A 592 -7.52 18.43 -0.28
N LEU A 593 -6.66 18.62 0.72
CA LEU A 593 -6.43 19.90 1.37
C LEU A 593 -6.03 20.99 0.36
N ASN A 594 -5.05 20.72 -0.50
CA ASN A 594 -4.58 21.67 -1.51
C ASN A 594 -5.55 21.88 -2.66
N ALA A 595 -6.48 20.95 -2.92
CA ALA A 595 -7.49 21.13 -3.95
C ALA A 595 -8.57 22.16 -3.54
N ASP A 596 -8.80 22.34 -2.23
CA ASP A 596 -9.82 23.26 -1.70
C ASP A 596 -9.38 23.86 -0.35
N ILE A 597 -8.31 24.65 -0.37
CA ILE A 597 -7.78 25.30 0.83
C ILE A 597 -8.83 26.11 1.59
N PRO A 598 -9.68 26.95 0.94
CA PRO A 598 -10.70 27.71 1.67
C PRO A 598 -11.65 26.81 2.47
N ARG A 599 -12.13 25.69 1.90
CA ARG A 599 -12.99 24.74 2.62
C ARG A 599 -12.35 24.23 3.92
N PHE A 600 -11.06 23.89 3.88
CA PHE A 600 -10.41 23.20 4.99
C PHE A 600 -9.72 24.15 5.97
N LEU A 601 -9.21 25.31 5.53
CA LEU A 601 -8.35 26.18 6.34
C LEU A 601 -8.88 27.59 6.58
N GLU A 602 -9.97 28.01 5.92
CA GLU A 602 -10.56 29.32 6.21
C GLU A 602 -11.07 29.36 7.65
N LYS A 603 -10.71 30.44 8.36
CA LYS A 603 -11.12 30.66 9.75
C LYS A 603 -12.64 30.83 9.79
N CYS A 604 -13.29 30.16 10.73
CA CYS A 604 -14.71 30.41 10.99
C CYS A 604 -14.93 31.84 11.51
N ILE A 605 -16.12 32.39 11.27
CA ILE A 605 -16.51 33.69 11.83
C ILE A 605 -16.68 33.53 13.34
N ASP A 606 -16.04 34.40 14.11
CA ASP A 606 -16.16 34.43 15.58
C ASP A 606 -17.61 34.74 16.00
N PRO A 607 -18.09 34.24 17.15
CA PRO A 607 -19.47 34.42 17.57
C PRO A 607 -19.79 35.90 17.80
N GLN A 608 -20.97 36.30 17.32
CA GLN A 608 -21.51 37.64 17.51
C GLN A 608 -22.12 37.79 18.91
N PRO A 609 -22.00 38.96 19.56
CA PRO A 609 -22.53 39.16 20.90
C PRO A 609 -24.05 39.05 20.94
N ASN A 610 -24.62 38.50 22.00
CA ASN A 610 -26.06 38.60 22.24
C ASN A 610 -26.45 40.06 22.53
N ASP A 611 -27.75 40.36 22.44
CA ASP A 611 -28.26 41.63 22.93
C ASP A 611 -28.03 41.76 24.45
N GLU A 612 -27.57 42.92 24.91
CA GLU A 612 -27.23 43.14 26.32
C GLU A 612 -28.43 42.93 27.26
N SER A 613 -29.66 43.12 26.76
CA SER A 613 -30.89 42.88 27.52
C SER A 613 -31.02 41.44 28.04
N ILE A 614 -30.32 40.46 27.47
CA ILE A 614 -30.28 39.08 27.98
C ILE A 614 -29.85 39.02 29.45
N ARG A 615 -28.97 39.92 29.90
CA ARG A 615 -28.50 39.99 31.29
C ARG A 615 -29.63 40.35 32.26
N LYS A 616 -30.67 41.04 31.78
CA LYS A 616 -31.87 41.42 32.55
C LYS A 616 -33.02 40.43 32.39
N SER A 617 -32.88 39.41 31.54
CA SER A 617 -33.89 38.38 31.35
C SER A 617 -34.08 37.57 32.62
N ALA A 618 -35.31 37.42 33.10
CA ALA A 618 -35.62 36.56 34.25
C ALA A 618 -35.22 35.10 34.02
N LYS A 619 -35.27 34.63 32.76
CA LYS A 619 -34.96 33.25 32.39
C LYS A 619 -33.46 33.03 32.18
N PHE A 620 -32.82 33.93 31.41
CA PHE A 620 -31.45 33.74 30.92
C PHE A 620 -30.40 34.55 31.71
N GLY A 621 -30.77 35.63 32.39
CA GLY A 621 -29.85 36.46 33.17
C GLY A 621 -29.15 35.69 34.30
N ARG A 622 -29.90 34.81 34.97
CA ARG A 622 -29.36 33.89 36.00
C ARG A 622 -28.30 32.91 35.50
N LEU A 623 -28.19 32.69 34.18
CA LEU A 623 -27.17 31.78 33.64
C LEU A 623 -25.77 32.35 33.75
N PHE A 624 -25.63 33.69 33.91
CA PHE A 624 -24.34 34.33 34.17
C PHE A 624 -23.84 34.14 35.60
N ASP A 625 -24.71 33.70 36.52
CA ASP A 625 -24.34 33.38 37.91
C ASP A 625 -23.69 31.98 38.01
N SER A 626 -23.77 31.17 36.94
CA SER A 626 -23.11 29.87 36.86
C SER A 626 -21.59 30.04 36.90
N THR A 627 -20.92 29.37 37.83
CA THR A 627 -19.45 29.40 37.93
C THR A 627 -18.85 28.08 37.48
N VAL A 628 -17.66 28.14 36.86
CA VAL A 628 -16.85 26.95 36.63
C VAL A 628 -16.35 26.44 37.99
N PRO A 629 -16.58 25.17 38.35
CA PRO A 629 -16.19 24.65 39.67
C PRO A 629 -14.68 24.74 39.87
N GLU A 630 -14.24 24.85 41.12
CA GLU A 630 -12.81 24.92 41.47
C GLU A 630 -12.09 23.60 41.18
N ASN A 631 -12.74 22.48 41.52
CA ASN A 631 -12.29 21.12 41.30
C ASN A 631 -13.48 20.21 40.93
N ILE A 632 -13.17 18.98 40.50
CA ILE A 632 -14.17 17.92 40.25
C ILE A 632 -13.88 16.78 41.25
N PRO A 633 -14.90 16.27 41.97
CA PRO A 633 -14.72 15.18 42.93
C PRO A 633 -14.00 13.96 42.31
N GLY A 634 -12.90 13.54 42.94
CA GLY A 634 -12.05 12.43 42.49
C GLY A 634 -10.96 12.81 41.49
N PHE A 635 -10.84 14.09 41.14
CA PHE A 635 -9.86 14.64 40.19
C PHE A 635 -9.17 15.90 40.75
N GLU A 636 -9.11 16.04 42.07
CA GLU A 636 -8.41 17.10 42.76
C GLU A 636 -6.89 16.99 42.54
N LEU A 637 -6.23 18.13 42.39
CA LEU A 637 -4.76 18.22 42.43
C LEU A 637 -4.32 18.76 43.78
N GLU A 638 -3.19 18.25 44.27
CA GLU A 638 -2.47 18.92 45.36
C GLU A 638 -2.02 20.32 44.91
N ASP A 639 -2.02 21.29 45.82
CA ASP A 639 -1.70 22.70 45.53
C ASP A 639 -0.35 22.86 44.80
N ALA A 640 0.66 22.10 45.22
CA ALA A 640 1.99 22.13 44.60
C ALA A 640 1.97 21.63 43.15
N ASP A 641 1.16 20.62 42.84
CA ASP A 641 1.04 20.11 41.47
C ASP A 641 0.16 21.03 40.61
N HIS A 642 -0.90 21.61 41.18
CA HIS A 642 -1.70 22.64 40.51
C HIS A 642 -0.83 23.85 40.11
N GLN A 643 -0.05 24.41 41.04
CA GLN A 643 0.84 25.54 40.76
C GLN A 643 1.85 25.20 39.66
N LYS A 644 2.45 24.01 39.74
CA LYS A 644 3.38 23.52 38.73
C LYS A 644 2.72 23.37 37.36
N MET A 645 1.53 22.76 37.28
CA MET A 645 0.81 22.61 36.02
C MET A 645 0.34 23.94 35.44
N ALA A 646 -0.01 24.91 36.28
CA ALA A 646 -0.37 26.26 35.85
C ALA A 646 0.84 27.02 35.27
N GLU A 647 2.04 26.82 35.83
CA GLU A 647 3.29 27.40 35.32
C GLU A 647 3.72 26.75 34.00
N ILE A 648 3.74 25.41 33.92
CA ILE A 648 4.19 24.70 32.71
C ILE A 648 3.19 24.85 31.56
N TRP A 649 1.89 24.87 31.88
CA TRP A 649 0.80 24.84 30.90
C TRP A 649 -0.16 26.00 31.11
N PRO A 650 0.23 27.23 30.71
CA PRO A 650 -0.63 28.40 30.83
C PRO A 650 -1.93 28.19 30.04
N ALA A 651 -3.06 28.59 30.62
CA ALA A 651 -4.39 28.45 30.02
C ALA A 651 -4.74 29.63 29.10
N GLY A 652 -5.69 29.40 28.19
CA GLY A 652 -6.28 30.40 27.31
C GLY A 652 -5.80 30.33 25.87
N GLU A 653 -6.64 30.83 24.95
CA GLU A 653 -6.36 30.82 23.50
C GLU A 653 -5.12 31.65 23.14
N LEU A 654 -4.93 32.79 23.82
CA LEU A 654 -3.78 33.67 23.61
C LEU A 654 -2.47 32.98 23.98
N ALA A 655 -2.45 32.20 25.06
CA ALA A 655 -1.28 31.43 25.45
C ALA A 655 -0.93 30.38 24.38
N ALA A 656 -1.92 29.64 23.88
CA ALA A 656 -1.73 28.65 22.81
C ALA A 656 -1.18 29.29 21.52
N GLN A 657 -1.73 30.44 21.14
CA GLN A 657 -1.30 31.20 19.95
C GLN A 657 0.14 31.69 20.10
N GLU A 658 0.51 32.23 21.27
CA GLU A 658 1.88 32.70 21.52
C GLU A 658 2.88 31.54 21.57
N ILE A 659 2.52 30.38 22.13
CA ILE A 659 3.35 29.17 22.11
C ILE A 659 3.61 28.72 20.67
N LEU A 660 2.57 28.65 19.84
CA LEU A 660 2.69 28.33 18.42
C LEU A 660 3.58 29.35 17.70
N LYS A 661 3.33 30.64 17.90
CA LYS A 661 4.12 31.72 17.30
C LYS A 661 5.59 31.62 17.67
N ARG A 662 5.91 31.36 18.95
CA ARG A 662 7.30 31.18 19.40
C ARG A 662 7.96 29.98 18.74
N PHE A 663 7.26 28.86 18.59
CA PHE A 663 7.81 27.72 17.82
C PHE A 663 8.16 28.11 16.38
N MET A 664 7.34 28.97 15.76
CA MET A 664 7.52 29.39 14.38
C MET A 664 8.59 30.47 14.18
N LEU A 665 8.80 31.34 15.16
CA LEU A 665 9.62 32.55 14.98
C LEU A 665 10.90 32.58 15.81
N THR A 666 10.96 31.82 16.91
CA THR A 666 12.07 31.91 17.87
C THR A 666 13.00 30.71 17.78
N LYS A 667 14.28 30.92 18.12
CA LYS A 667 15.27 29.84 18.27
C LYS A 667 15.00 28.99 19.51
N ALA A 668 15.54 27.78 19.55
CA ALA A 668 15.48 26.92 20.73
C ALA A 668 16.10 27.62 21.97
N ARG A 669 15.46 27.48 23.12
CA ARG A 669 16.00 27.97 24.40
C ARG A 669 17.17 27.10 24.86
N LYS A 670 18.07 27.70 25.66
CA LYS A 670 19.26 27.01 26.20
C LYS A 670 18.93 25.87 27.18
N SER A 671 17.82 25.98 27.91
CA SER A 671 17.31 24.92 28.78
C SER A 671 15.79 25.03 28.89
N GLN A 672 15.11 23.88 28.80
CA GLN A 672 13.66 23.72 28.92
C GLN A 672 13.29 22.41 29.61
N LEU A 673 14.25 21.88 30.36
CA LEU A 673 14.09 20.71 31.20
C LEU A 673 13.39 21.15 32.49
N GLY A 674 12.44 20.34 32.96
CA GLY A 674 11.68 20.59 34.18
C GLY A 674 10.48 21.52 34.01
N ALA A 675 9.97 21.97 35.16
CA ALA A 675 8.79 22.81 35.25
C ALA A 675 9.15 24.26 34.89
N VAL A 676 9.06 24.62 33.61
CA VAL A 676 9.42 25.96 33.12
C VAL A 676 8.30 26.49 32.24
N ASP A 677 7.86 27.72 32.53
CA ASP A 677 6.89 28.44 31.71
C ASP A 677 7.35 28.54 30.24
N PRO A 678 6.58 28.01 29.27
CA PRO A 678 6.89 28.13 27.85
C PRO A 678 6.90 29.58 27.36
N LEU A 679 6.23 30.48 28.08
CA LEU A 679 6.12 31.91 27.81
C LEU A 679 7.17 32.76 28.54
N ALA A 680 8.05 32.15 29.35
CA ALA A 680 9.16 32.84 30.00
C ALA A 680 10.10 33.54 28.99
N LYS A 681 10.87 34.53 29.46
CA LYS A 681 11.85 35.26 28.64
C LYS A 681 12.95 34.34 28.10
N GLY A 682 13.60 34.74 27.01
CA GLY A 682 14.74 34.02 26.41
C GLY A 682 14.44 33.30 25.10
N ALA A 683 13.29 33.55 24.48
CA ALA A 683 12.93 33.10 23.14
C ALA A 683 13.06 34.29 22.16
N ASP A 684 14.25 34.44 21.57
CA ASP A 684 14.52 35.53 20.61
C ASP A 684 14.15 35.09 19.19
N ASP A 685 13.57 36.01 18.42
CA ASP A 685 13.29 35.82 16.99
C ASP A 685 14.56 35.45 16.22
N SER A 686 14.44 34.51 15.28
CA SER A 686 15.57 34.03 14.49
C SER A 686 15.13 33.47 13.14
N LYS A 687 15.99 33.64 12.13
CA LYS A 687 15.88 32.92 10.86
C LYS A 687 16.16 31.41 11.00
N HIS A 688 16.86 31.02 12.06
CA HIS A 688 17.06 29.63 12.45
C HIS A 688 16.10 29.24 13.60
N ASN A 689 14.83 29.55 13.42
CA ASN A 689 13.78 29.21 14.37
C ASN A 689 13.54 27.70 14.46
N ARG A 690 12.82 27.27 15.50
CA ARG A 690 12.55 25.86 15.81
C ARG A 690 11.78 25.16 14.69
N LEU A 691 10.82 25.81 14.04
CA LEU A 691 10.12 25.23 12.90
C LEU A 691 11.06 24.93 11.73
N VAL A 692 11.98 25.84 11.38
CA VAL A 692 12.97 25.63 10.31
C VAL A 692 13.97 24.52 10.66
N GLN A 693 14.29 24.34 11.93
CA GLN A 693 15.19 23.27 12.41
C GLN A 693 14.48 21.94 12.73
N TYR A 694 13.15 21.90 12.61
CA TYR A 694 12.34 20.80 13.13
C TYR A 694 12.73 19.43 12.58
N ASP A 695 12.94 19.26 11.27
CA ASP A 695 13.28 17.95 10.70
C ASP A 695 14.61 17.39 11.26
N ALA A 696 15.59 18.27 11.49
CA ALA A 696 16.92 17.88 11.97
C ALA A 696 16.96 17.63 13.49
N GLU A 697 16.16 18.36 14.28
CA GLU A 697 16.31 18.37 15.74
C GLU A 697 15.13 17.77 16.52
N ARG A 698 14.01 17.39 15.87
CA ARG A 698 12.80 16.83 16.53
C ARG A 698 13.01 15.54 17.32
N ASP A 699 14.14 14.86 17.13
CA ASP A 699 14.46 13.62 17.84
C ASP A 699 15.33 13.86 19.09
N GLN A 700 15.79 15.10 19.32
CA GLN A 700 16.66 15.48 20.42
C GLN A 700 15.84 15.94 21.63
N ALA A 701 15.67 15.05 22.61
CA ALA A 701 14.85 15.26 23.79
C ALA A 701 15.53 16.19 24.84
N ASP A 702 16.84 16.40 24.71
CA ASP A 702 17.64 17.31 25.53
C ASP A 702 17.52 18.79 25.10
N LYS A 703 16.82 19.07 24.00
CA LYS A 703 16.63 20.43 23.45
C LYS A 703 15.16 20.85 23.36
N ASP A 704 14.94 22.17 23.24
CA ASP A 704 13.62 22.80 23.04
C ASP A 704 13.22 22.84 21.55
N THR A 705 13.01 21.69 20.91
CA THR A 705 12.93 21.59 19.44
C THR A 705 11.52 21.35 18.89
N THR A 706 10.59 20.84 19.70
CA THR A 706 9.21 20.56 19.29
C THR A 706 8.24 21.66 19.71
N SER A 707 7.08 21.80 19.06
CA SER A 707 6.18 22.94 19.32
C SER A 707 5.53 22.99 20.71
N ARG A 708 5.48 21.86 21.44
CA ARG A 708 4.73 21.70 22.70
C ARG A 708 3.25 22.11 22.62
N ILE A 709 2.67 22.10 21.42
CA ILE A 709 1.28 22.52 21.18
C ILE A 709 0.26 21.39 21.41
N SER A 710 0.70 20.16 21.68
CA SER A 710 -0.17 18.99 21.79
C SER A 710 -1.23 19.09 22.90
N PRO A 711 -0.97 19.67 24.10
CA PRO A 711 -2.03 19.83 25.12
C PRO A 711 -3.17 20.73 24.63
N TYR A 712 -2.81 21.79 23.90
CA TYR A 712 -3.75 22.75 23.36
C TYR A 712 -4.56 22.19 22.19
N LEU A 713 -3.94 21.34 21.35
CA LEU A 713 -4.63 20.62 20.28
C LEU A 713 -5.57 19.52 20.83
N ALA A 714 -5.16 18.80 21.87
CA ALA A 714 -5.97 17.76 22.51
C ALA A 714 -7.19 18.35 23.24
N ALA A 715 -7.03 19.53 23.84
CA ALA A 715 -8.11 20.28 24.48
C ALA A 715 -8.93 21.15 23.53
N GLY A 716 -8.51 21.27 22.27
CA GLY A 716 -9.17 22.12 21.28
C GLY A 716 -9.13 23.62 21.60
N ILE A 717 -8.15 24.05 22.41
CA ILE A 717 -7.85 25.47 22.70
C ILE A 717 -7.29 26.17 21.46
N ILE A 718 -6.64 25.40 20.59
CA ILE A 718 -6.25 25.83 19.24
C ILE A 718 -6.68 24.77 18.23
N SER A 719 -7.18 25.22 17.07
CA SER A 719 -7.57 24.29 16.01
C SER A 719 -6.35 23.79 15.23
N ALA A 720 -6.40 22.54 14.76
CA ALA A 720 -5.38 22.01 13.85
C ALA A 720 -5.28 22.84 12.55
N ARG A 721 -6.41 23.42 12.10
CA ARG A 721 -6.46 24.34 10.97
C ARG A 721 -5.64 25.60 11.22
N THR A 722 -5.69 26.16 12.42
CA THR A 722 -4.88 27.33 12.79
C THR A 722 -3.40 26.99 12.77
N CYS A 723 -3.01 25.80 13.24
CA CYS A 723 -1.62 25.32 13.12
C CYS A 723 -1.14 25.25 11.66
N ILE A 724 -1.92 24.62 10.77
CA ILE A 724 -1.57 24.54 9.34
C ILE A 724 -1.59 25.91 8.68
N ARG A 725 -2.59 26.75 8.98
CA ARG A 725 -2.70 28.09 8.42
C ARG A 725 -1.51 28.96 8.84
N ALA A 726 -1.03 28.84 10.07
CA ALA A 726 0.15 29.57 10.53
C ALA A 726 1.38 29.26 9.66
N THR A 727 1.56 28.02 9.17
CA THR A 727 2.70 27.69 8.28
C THR A 727 2.64 28.36 6.92
N LEU A 728 1.47 28.82 6.48
CA LEU A 728 1.29 29.54 5.21
C LEU A 728 1.69 31.01 5.31
N PHE A 729 1.71 31.56 6.53
CA PHE A 729 1.88 32.98 6.79
C PHE A 729 3.12 33.28 7.64
N SER A 730 4.17 32.45 7.56
CA SER A 730 5.41 32.65 8.31
C SER A 730 6.02 34.05 8.17
N ASP A 731 5.65 34.81 7.14
CA ASP A 731 6.08 36.18 6.87
C ASP A 731 4.91 37.19 6.62
N ARG A 732 3.63 36.88 6.94
CA ARG A 732 2.46 37.74 6.63
C ARG A 732 1.36 37.73 7.71
N ASP A 733 0.43 38.67 7.59
CA ASP A 733 -0.77 38.81 8.44
C ASP A 733 -1.62 37.52 8.46
N PRO A 734 -1.83 36.88 9.63
CA PRO A 734 -2.59 35.62 9.77
C PRO A 734 -4.09 35.72 9.42
N ASP A 735 -4.64 36.94 9.26
CA ASP A 735 -6.04 37.19 8.87
C ASP A 735 -6.21 37.48 7.36
N GLN A 736 -5.14 37.36 6.55
CA GLN A 736 -5.23 37.53 5.10
C GLN A 736 -6.08 36.42 4.44
N LYS A 737 -7.03 36.81 3.57
CA LYS A 737 -7.88 35.85 2.84
C LYS A 737 -7.05 34.86 2.00
N LEU A 738 -7.26 33.57 2.24
CA LEU A 738 -6.66 32.48 1.48
C LEU A 738 -7.21 32.47 0.04
N ASN A 739 -6.35 32.18 -0.95
CA ASN A 739 -6.76 32.07 -2.34
C ASN A 739 -6.36 30.70 -2.92
N LYS A 740 -6.88 30.36 -4.10
CA LYS A 740 -6.66 29.06 -4.77
C LYS A 740 -5.21 28.81 -5.23
N GLN A 741 -4.32 29.81 -5.17
CA GLN A 741 -2.91 29.68 -5.53
C GLN A 741 -2.02 29.33 -4.33
N THR A 742 -2.52 29.52 -3.10
CA THR A 742 -1.85 29.08 -1.88
C THR A 742 -1.69 27.55 -1.90
N LYS A 743 -0.56 27.03 -1.41
CA LYS A 743 -0.32 25.59 -1.23
C LYS A 743 0.32 25.31 0.12
N VAL A 744 -0.23 24.32 0.81
CA VAL A 744 0.36 23.73 2.02
C VAL A 744 1.50 22.82 1.59
N ASP A 745 2.69 23.06 2.14
CA ASP A 745 3.81 22.16 2.01
C ASP A 745 3.60 20.94 2.92
N GLY A 746 3.65 19.74 2.34
CA GLY A 746 3.65 18.48 3.08
C GLY A 746 4.81 17.57 2.65
N THR A 747 5.88 18.15 2.11
CA THR A 747 7.05 17.44 1.59
C THR A 747 7.88 16.90 2.75
N LYS A 748 8.32 15.64 2.65
CA LYS A 748 9.10 14.97 3.71
C LYS A 748 10.47 15.59 3.98
N ASN A 749 11.04 16.30 3.00
CA ASN A 749 12.40 16.83 3.04
C ASN A 749 12.46 18.31 3.47
N THR A 750 11.34 18.91 3.85
CA THR A 750 11.29 20.27 4.39
C THR A 750 10.83 20.21 5.85
N SER A 751 11.36 21.09 6.71
CA SER A 751 10.97 21.10 8.12
C SER A 751 9.51 21.49 8.32
N ILE A 752 8.99 22.40 7.49
CA ILE A 752 7.57 22.77 7.47
C ILE A 752 6.72 21.56 7.04
N GLY A 753 7.04 20.94 5.91
CA GLY A 753 6.32 19.78 5.42
C GLY A 753 6.38 18.60 6.39
N ARG A 754 7.50 18.44 7.11
CA ARG A 754 7.61 17.46 8.20
C ARG A 754 6.66 17.77 9.35
N TRP A 755 6.60 19.00 9.81
CA TRP A 755 5.69 19.36 10.91
C TRP A 755 4.21 19.24 10.51
N VAL A 756 3.87 19.60 9.27
CA VAL A 756 2.52 19.39 8.69
C VAL A 756 2.17 17.89 8.65
N GLN A 757 3.13 17.01 8.36
CA GLN A 757 2.91 15.56 8.45
C GLN A 757 2.58 15.10 9.88
N GLU A 758 3.19 15.68 10.91
CA GLU A 758 2.83 15.33 12.30
C GLU A 758 1.38 15.73 12.65
N VAL A 759 0.89 16.85 12.09
CA VAL A 759 -0.54 17.21 12.20
C VAL A 759 -1.42 16.23 11.39
N ALA A 760 -0.95 15.77 10.23
CA ALA A 760 -1.67 14.77 9.44
C ALA A 760 -1.72 13.39 10.13
N TRP A 761 -0.69 13.01 10.90
CA TRP A 761 -0.71 11.81 11.75
C TRP A 761 -1.82 11.85 12.80
N ARG A 762 -2.05 13.02 13.41
CA ARG A 762 -3.18 13.22 14.32
C ARG A 762 -4.52 12.99 13.61
N ASP A 763 -4.71 13.57 12.43
CA ASP A 763 -5.93 13.35 11.64
C ASP A 763 -6.06 11.87 11.21
N PHE A 764 -4.95 11.21 10.86
CA PHE A 764 -4.93 9.80 10.50
C PHE A 764 -5.43 8.92 11.64
N TYR A 765 -4.91 9.08 12.86
CA TYR A 765 -5.37 8.30 14.01
C TYR A 765 -6.85 8.55 14.34
N VAL A 766 -7.35 9.78 14.18
CA VAL A 766 -8.78 10.07 14.33
C VAL A 766 -9.61 9.37 13.25
N CYS A 767 -9.12 9.33 12.00
CA CYS A 767 -9.78 8.60 10.91
C CYS A 767 -9.83 7.09 11.19
N ILE A 768 -8.74 6.51 11.71
CA ILE A 768 -8.70 5.10 12.11
C ILE A 768 -9.74 4.84 13.19
N LEU A 769 -9.75 5.65 14.23
CA LEU A 769 -10.69 5.49 15.33
C LEU A 769 -12.16 5.56 14.84
N ALA A 770 -12.46 6.51 13.96
CA ALA A 770 -13.79 6.68 13.39
C ALA A 770 -14.19 5.56 12.42
N GLY A 771 -13.22 4.99 11.69
CA GLY A 771 -13.43 3.94 10.70
C GLY A 771 -13.44 2.52 11.29
N TYR A 772 -12.74 2.32 12.40
CA TYR A 772 -12.54 1.02 13.05
C TYR A 772 -12.81 1.15 14.56
N PRO A 773 -14.09 1.24 14.98
CA PRO A 773 -14.45 1.51 16.38
C PRO A 773 -13.85 0.54 17.40
N ARG A 774 -13.52 -0.71 16.99
CA ARG A 774 -12.87 -1.71 17.83
C ARG A 774 -11.55 -1.25 18.45
N VAL A 775 -10.84 -0.34 17.78
CA VAL A 775 -9.57 0.24 18.26
C VAL A 775 -9.77 1.05 19.55
N SER A 776 -10.97 1.62 19.76
CA SER A 776 -11.36 2.29 21.01
C SER A 776 -11.92 1.35 22.08
N MET A 777 -12.07 0.06 21.78
CA MET A 777 -12.67 -0.94 22.68
C MET A 777 -11.62 -1.90 23.23
N GLY A 778 -10.37 -1.43 23.35
CA GLY A 778 -9.27 -2.23 23.86
C GLY A 778 -8.83 -3.38 22.95
N ARG A 779 -9.28 -3.47 21.70
CA ARG A 779 -8.82 -4.48 20.74
C ARG A 779 -7.61 -3.96 19.94
N PRO A 780 -6.61 -4.82 19.64
CA PRO A 780 -5.56 -4.45 18.70
C PRO A 780 -6.15 -4.23 17.31
N PHE A 781 -5.52 -3.39 16.50
CA PHE A 781 -5.92 -3.24 15.10
C PHE A 781 -5.61 -4.51 14.31
N LEU A 782 -4.41 -5.07 14.46
CA LEU A 782 -3.99 -6.33 13.84
C LEU A 782 -4.41 -7.50 14.72
N GLU A 783 -5.48 -8.21 14.37
CA GLU A 783 -6.05 -9.25 15.25
C GLU A 783 -5.18 -10.49 15.40
N LYS A 784 -4.30 -10.78 14.43
CA LYS A 784 -3.27 -11.83 14.57
C LYS A 784 -2.35 -11.68 15.78
N TYR A 785 -2.32 -10.50 16.41
CA TYR A 785 -1.57 -10.25 17.65
C TYR A 785 -2.47 -10.13 18.89
N ALA A 786 -3.77 -10.43 18.78
CA ALA A 786 -4.70 -10.45 19.90
C ALA A 786 -4.28 -11.47 20.97
N ASP A 787 -3.76 -12.62 20.53
CA ASP A 787 -3.35 -13.73 21.40
C ASP A 787 -1.87 -13.67 21.79
N VAL A 788 -1.18 -12.55 21.54
CA VAL A 788 0.16 -12.35 22.10
C VAL A 788 0.06 -12.44 23.62
N VAL A 789 0.77 -13.41 24.19
CA VAL A 789 0.74 -13.62 25.64
C VAL A 789 1.71 -12.64 26.30
N TRP A 790 1.15 -11.79 27.18
CA TRP A 790 1.86 -10.76 27.94
C TRP A 790 2.25 -11.26 29.34
N GLU A 791 3.25 -10.64 29.94
CA GLU A 791 3.63 -10.82 31.33
C GLU A 791 2.68 -9.99 32.22
N GLY A 792 2.04 -10.61 33.20
CA GLY A 792 1.14 -9.93 34.15
C GLY A 792 -0.33 -10.33 34.04
N PRO A 793 -1.18 -9.80 34.94
CA PRO A 793 -2.57 -10.19 34.98
C PRO A 793 -3.28 -9.75 33.69
N PRO A 794 -4.18 -10.57 33.14
CA PRO A 794 -5.07 -10.13 32.08
C PRO A 794 -5.86 -8.90 32.52
N LEU A 795 -6.17 -8.02 31.59
CA LEU A 795 -7.20 -7.00 31.84
C LEU A 795 -8.55 -7.68 32.04
N GLU A 796 -9.40 -7.09 32.89
CA GLU A 796 -10.63 -7.67 33.45
C GLU A 796 -11.59 -8.30 32.42
N ASP A 797 -11.51 -7.91 31.14
CA ASP A 797 -12.39 -8.37 30.06
C ASP A 797 -11.75 -9.36 29.04
N ALA A 798 -10.48 -9.74 29.20
CA ALA A 798 -9.74 -10.42 28.13
C ALA A 798 -9.92 -11.96 28.08
N TYR A 799 -10.62 -12.58 29.04
CA TYR A 799 -10.56 -14.03 29.29
C TYR A 799 -11.96 -14.69 29.47
N GLU A 800 -12.99 -14.30 28.73
CA GLU A 800 -14.13 -15.21 28.51
C GLU A 800 -13.69 -16.33 27.53
N GLY A 801 -13.10 -17.42 28.04
CA GLY A 801 -12.94 -18.67 27.28
C GLY A 801 -11.54 -19.29 27.17
N THR A 802 -10.52 -18.78 27.86
CA THR A 802 -9.17 -19.39 27.84
C THR A 802 -9.07 -20.59 28.78
N GLU A 803 -8.50 -21.68 28.27
CA GLU A 803 -8.29 -22.94 28.98
C GLU A 803 -7.38 -22.78 30.22
N GLU A 804 -7.60 -23.60 31.25
CA GLU A 804 -6.95 -23.52 32.58
C GLU A 804 -5.41 -23.62 32.57
N GLU A 805 -4.79 -24.15 31.50
CA GLU A 805 -3.36 -24.52 31.47
C GLU A 805 -2.37 -23.35 31.35
N HIS A 806 -2.80 -22.12 31.02
CA HIS A 806 -1.90 -21.00 30.72
C HIS A 806 -1.96 -19.81 31.70
N LYS A 807 -2.52 -19.98 32.90
CA LYS A 807 -2.53 -18.90 33.90
C LYS A 807 -1.14 -18.68 34.49
N PRO A 808 -0.62 -17.43 34.49
CA PRO A 808 0.66 -17.12 35.13
C PRO A 808 0.61 -17.45 36.63
N SER A 809 1.71 -17.95 37.15
CA SER A 809 1.85 -18.23 38.59
C SER A 809 1.77 -16.94 39.42
N ALA A 810 1.47 -17.08 40.71
CA ALA A 810 1.40 -15.94 41.62
C ALA A 810 2.73 -15.15 41.67
N ASP A 811 3.87 -15.84 41.57
CA ASP A 811 5.19 -15.21 41.57
C ASP A 811 5.46 -14.44 40.26
N GLU A 812 5.02 -14.96 39.11
CA GLU A 812 5.11 -14.26 37.83
C GLU A 812 4.26 -13.00 37.80
N LEU A 813 3.03 -13.09 38.33
CA LEU A 813 2.14 -11.94 38.48
C LEU A 813 2.75 -10.87 39.39
N ALA A 814 3.21 -11.24 40.58
CA ALA A 814 3.84 -10.32 41.52
C ALA A 814 5.07 -9.63 40.91
N LYS A 815 5.87 -10.37 40.14
CA LYS A 815 7.04 -9.80 39.43
C LYS A 815 6.64 -8.86 38.29
N ALA A 816 5.59 -9.17 37.54
CA ALA A 816 5.07 -8.29 36.50
C ALA A 816 4.54 -6.99 37.10
N GLU A 817 3.78 -7.07 38.20
CA GLU A 817 3.31 -5.91 38.97
C GLU A 817 4.47 -5.06 39.49
N GLU A 818 5.51 -5.68 40.06
CA GLU A 818 6.71 -4.98 40.51
C GLU A 818 7.41 -4.25 39.35
N ASN A 819 7.52 -4.89 38.19
CA ASN A 819 8.10 -4.28 36.99
C ASN A 819 7.27 -3.10 36.47
N ILE A 820 5.94 -3.22 36.49
CA ILE A 820 5.03 -2.13 36.13
C ILE A 820 5.24 -0.93 37.06
N GLU A 821 5.30 -1.14 38.37
CA GLU A 821 5.50 -0.05 39.33
C GLU A 821 6.90 0.58 39.22
N LYS A 822 7.94 -0.21 38.99
CA LYS A 822 9.29 0.31 38.68
C LYS A 822 9.31 1.12 37.39
N TRP A 823 8.58 0.71 36.36
CA TRP A 823 8.44 1.48 35.12
C TRP A 823 7.71 2.79 35.36
N LYS A 824 6.54 2.77 36.00
CA LYS A 824 5.78 3.99 36.36
C LYS A 824 6.63 4.96 37.18
N ALA A 825 7.40 4.47 38.15
CA ALA A 825 8.25 5.29 39.02
C ALA A 825 9.56 5.77 38.36
N GLY A 826 9.93 5.25 37.18
CA GLY A 826 11.25 5.50 36.58
C GLY A 826 12.39 4.96 37.44
N LYS A 827 12.30 3.67 37.79
CA LYS A 827 13.28 2.88 38.57
C LYS A 827 13.59 1.54 37.91
N THR A 828 13.60 1.50 36.59
CA THR A 828 13.89 0.31 35.77
C THR A 828 15.38 -0.03 35.72
N GLY A 829 16.26 0.91 36.10
CA GLY A 829 17.71 0.76 35.95
C GLY A 829 18.20 1.03 34.52
N VAL A 830 17.33 1.58 33.66
CA VAL A 830 17.65 2.03 32.31
C VAL A 830 17.53 3.56 32.24
N PRO A 831 18.65 4.31 32.21
CA PRO A 831 18.65 5.76 32.48
C PRO A 831 17.68 6.59 31.64
N ILE A 832 17.55 6.32 30.34
CA ILE A 832 16.64 7.07 29.46
C ILE A 832 15.16 6.77 29.71
N VAL A 833 14.84 5.53 30.09
CA VAL A 833 13.46 5.12 30.44
C VAL A 833 13.10 5.77 31.76
N ASP A 834 14.00 5.70 32.74
CA ASP A 834 13.79 6.30 34.06
C ASP A 834 13.64 7.82 33.98
N ALA A 835 14.51 8.49 33.22
CA ALA A 835 14.40 9.92 32.96
C ALA A 835 13.08 10.28 32.26
N GLY A 836 12.66 9.46 31.28
CA GLY A 836 11.41 9.66 30.55
C GLY A 836 10.18 9.54 31.46
N MET A 837 10.12 8.51 32.29
CA MET A 837 8.98 8.28 33.20
C MET A 837 8.95 9.32 34.33
N ARG A 838 10.10 9.73 34.87
CA ARG A 838 10.17 10.84 35.83
C ARG A 838 9.78 12.18 35.20
N CYS A 839 10.13 12.41 33.94
CA CYS A 839 9.70 13.58 33.17
C CYS A 839 8.17 13.60 32.99
N LEU A 840 7.58 12.49 32.55
CA LEU A 840 6.12 12.33 32.45
C LEU A 840 5.44 12.66 33.78
N ASN A 841 5.91 12.09 34.88
CA ASN A 841 5.32 12.28 36.21
C ASN A 841 5.51 13.71 36.73
N THR A 842 6.53 14.43 36.27
CA THR A 842 6.79 15.82 36.70
C THR A 842 6.03 16.83 35.84
N MET A 843 6.00 16.63 34.53
CA MET A 843 5.49 17.61 33.57
C MET A 843 4.06 17.33 33.09
N GLY A 844 3.56 16.10 33.29
CA GLY A 844 2.35 15.62 32.62
C GLY A 844 2.49 15.57 31.09
N TRP A 845 3.72 15.56 30.57
CA TRP A 845 4.00 15.56 29.14
C TRP A 845 5.34 14.87 28.89
N LEU A 846 5.44 14.20 27.75
CA LEU A 846 6.66 13.53 27.35
C LEU A 846 6.97 13.77 25.88
N HIS A 847 8.24 13.99 25.57
CA HIS A 847 8.72 14.13 24.19
C HIS A 847 8.42 12.87 23.37
N ASN A 848 8.00 13.02 22.10
CA ASN A 848 7.54 11.89 21.29
C ASN A 848 8.56 10.73 21.22
N ARG A 849 9.84 11.04 20.99
CA ARG A 849 10.93 10.04 21.00
C ARG A 849 10.99 9.26 22.32
N LEU A 850 10.77 9.92 23.45
CA LEU A 850 10.76 9.29 24.78
C LEU A 850 9.49 8.47 25.01
N ARG A 851 8.32 8.91 24.50
CA ARG A 851 7.09 8.10 24.50
C ARG A 851 7.33 6.76 23.81
N MET A 852 7.93 6.79 22.60
CA MET A 852 8.27 5.59 21.84
C MET A 852 9.22 4.66 22.61
N ILE A 853 10.27 5.21 23.24
CA ILE A 853 11.26 4.44 24.01
C ILE A 853 10.59 3.80 25.24
N CYS A 854 9.84 4.56 26.03
CA CYS A 854 9.21 4.06 27.25
C CYS A 854 8.12 3.03 26.95
N ALA A 855 7.31 3.26 25.90
CA ALA A 855 6.28 2.33 25.46
C ALA A 855 6.86 1.02 24.90
N MET A 856 7.92 1.10 24.10
CA MET A 856 8.57 -0.10 23.55
C MET A 856 9.31 -0.87 24.63
N TYR A 857 9.90 -0.20 25.62
CA TYR A 857 10.48 -0.87 26.78
C TYR A 857 9.41 -1.64 27.58
N LEU A 858 8.25 -1.04 27.85
CA LEU A 858 7.15 -1.73 28.53
C LEU A 858 6.69 -2.97 27.73
N THR A 859 6.45 -2.80 26.44
CA THR A 859 5.82 -3.83 25.59
C THR A 859 6.77 -4.89 25.06
N LYS A 860 8.07 -4.60 24.91
CA LYS A 860 9.03 -5.51 24.27
C LYS A 860 10.25 -5.85 25.12
N ASP A 861 10.57 -5.08 26.15
CA ASP A 861 11.58 -5.46 27.14
C ASP A 861 10.92 -6.14 28.35
N LEU A 862 9.90 -5.50 28.93
CA LEU A 862 9.15 -6.08 30.06
C LEU A 862 8.08 -7.08 29.60
N MET A 863 7.67 -7.02 28.33
CA MET A 863 6.61 -7.84 27.73
C MET A 863 5.26 -7.67 28.45
N ILE A 864 4.99 -6.47 28.99
CA ILE A 864 3.70 -6.10 29.60
C ILE A 864 2.74 -5.61 28.51
N ASP A 865 1.44 -5.90 28.69
CA ASP A 865 0.37 -5.45 27.79
C ASP A 865 0.40 -3.92 27.59
N TRP A 866 0.35 -3.49 26.33
CA TRP A 866 0.39 -2.10 25.91
C TRP A 866 -0.74 -1.25 26.52
N ARG A 867 -1.89 -1.86 26.82
CA ARG A 867 -3.05 -1.21 27.43
C ARG A 867 -2.78 -0.71 28.86
N VAL A 868 -1.91 -1.40 29.60
CA VAL A 868 -1.46 -0.94 30.94
C VAL A 868 -0.73 0.39 30.82
N GLY A 869 0.15 0.48 29.82
CA GLY A 869 0.88 1.70 29.52
C GLY A 869 0.00 2.79 28.94
N GLU A 870 -0.94 2.45 28.04
CA GLU A 870 -1.93 3.35 27.46
C GLU A 870 -2.73 4.07 28.54
N LYS A 871 -3.29 3.29 29.47
CA LYS A 871 -4.05 3.78 30.63
C LYS A 871 -3.20 4.70 31.50
N TYR A 872 -1.98 4.29 31.86
CA TYR A 872 -1.11 5.13 32.67
C TYR A 872 -0.77 6.45 31.97
N PHE A 873 -0.49 6.41 30.66
CA PHE A 873 -0.26 7.61 29.87
C PHE A 873 -1.50 8.51 29.82
N MET A 874 -2.70 7.97 29.65
CA MET A 874 -3.94 8.76 29.66
C MET A 874 -4.16 9.47 31.00
N GLN A 875 -3.79 8.81 32.11
CA GLN A 875 -3.91 9.36 33.46
C GLN A 875 -2.86 10.42 33.80
N GLN A 876 -1.67 10.36 33.18
CA GLN A 876 -0.58 11.32 33.46
C GLN A 876 -0.51 12.45 32.45
N LEU A 877 -0.85 12.20 31.18
CA LEU A 877 -0.67 13.16 30.09
C LEU A 877 -1.73 14.26 30.11
N ILE A 878 -1.27 15.50 30.16
CA ILE A 878 -2.11 16.68 29.94
C ILE A 878 -2.61 16.78 28.50
N ASP A 879 -1.92 16.11 27.55
CA ASP A 879 -2.34 15.95 26.16
C ASP A 879 -2.98 14.59 25.86
N GLY A 880 -3.48 13.89 26.89
CA GLY A 880 -4.20 12.63 26.73
C GLY A 880 -5.38 12.73 25.75
N ASP A 881 -5.19 12.19 24.55
CA ASP A 881 -6.14 12.10 23.45
C ASP A 881 -6.19 10.63 23.01
N LEU A 882 -7.39 10.02 22.98
CA LEU A 882 -7.52 8.58 22.77
C LEU A 882 -6.92 8.15 21.44
N ALA A 883 -7.27 8.83 20.35
CA ALA A 883 -6.76 8.50 19.02
C ALA A 883 -5.22 8.52 18.97
N SER A 884 -4.61 9.61 19.43
CA SER A 884 -3.16 9.77 19.39
C SER A 884 -2.42 8.84 20.37
N ASN A 885 -2.98 8.63 21.57
CA ASN A 885 -2.38 7.77 22.59
C ASN A 885 -2.48 6.29 22.17
N ASN A 886 -3.68 5.83 21.82
CA ASN A 886 -3.94 4.46 21.38
C ASN A 886 -3.10 4.12 20.15
N GLY A 887 -3.14 4.98 19.12
CA GLY A 887 -2.34 4.81 17.91
C GLY A 887 -0.83 4.73 18.20
N GLY A 888 -0.32 5.59 19.09
CA GLY A 888 1.08 5.56 19.53
C GLY A 888 1.47 4.28 20.29
N TRP A 889 0.63 3.81 21.21
CA TRP A 889 0.85 2.57 21.96
C TRP A 889 0.81 1.35 21.06
N GLN A 890 -0.20 1.24 20.19
CA GLN A 890 -0.30 0.14 19.24
C GLN A 890 0.81 0.17 18.18
N TRP A 891 1.28 1.36 17.78
CA TRP A 891 2.47 1.49 16.92
C TRP A 891 3.72 0.92 17.60
N SER A 892 3.94 1.25 18.88
CA SER A 892 5.07 0.75 19.67
C SER A 892 4.98 -0.75 19.95
N ALA A 893 3.77 -1.25 20.20
CA ALA A 893 3.48 -2.65 20.50
C ALA A 893 3.38 -3.54 19.25
N SER A 894 3.48 -2.97 18.05
CA SER A 894 3.34 -3.70 16.78
C SER A 894 1.94 -4.24 16.47
N THR A 895 0.92 -3.78 17.20
CA THR A 895 -0.47 -4.23 17.11
C THR A 895 -1.38 -3.29 16.31
N GLY A 896 -0.88 -2.11 15.93
CA GLY A 896 -1.68 -1.01 15.36
C GLY A 896 -1.73 -0.93 13.85
N VAL A 897 -2.22 0.22 13.36
CA VAL A 897 -2.13 0.63 11.96
C VAL A 897 -0.73 1.11 11.60
N ASP A 898 -0.24 0.73 10.41
CA ASP A 898 1.13 1.04 9.93
C ASP A 898 2.19 0.96 11.06
N PRO A 899 2.20 -0.11 11.86
CA PRO A 899 2.90 -0.08 13.15
C PRO A 899 4.39 -0.30 12.95
N CYS A 900 5.18 -0.08 14.01
CA CYS A 900 6.56 -0.55 14.01
C CYS A 900 6.56 -2.07 13.79
N PRO A 901 7.35 -2.65 12.87
CA PRO A 901 7.40 -4.10 12.68
C PRO A 901 7.77 -4.82 13.99
N TYR A 902 7.15 -5.98 14.28
CA TYR A 902 7.34 -6.68 15.56
C TYR A 902 8.81 -6.95 15.89
N PHE A 903 9.60 -7.34 14.87
CA PHE A 903 11.03 -7.64 15.00
C PHE A 903 11.92 -6.41 15.22
N ARG A 904 11.37 -5.19 15.06
CA ARG A 904 12.06 -3.95 15.37
C ARG A 904 11.85 -3.61 16.85
N ILE A 905 12.81 -4.04 17.66
CA ILE A 905 12.89 -3.82 19.10
C ILE A 905 13.98 -2.79 19.36
N PHE A 906 13.64 -1.69 20.02
CA PHE A 906 14.61 -0.64 20.35
C PHE A 906 15.58 -1.15 21.42
N ASN A 907 16.88 -1.03 21.15
CA ASN A 907 17.86 -1.09 22.22
C ASN A 907 17.81 0.23 22.99
N PRO A 908 17.37 0.25 24.26
CA PRO A 908 17.14 1.50 24.98
C PRO A 908 18.43 2.28 25.21
N TYR A 909 19.58 1.61 25.34
CA TYR A 909 20.89 2.25 25.51
C TYR A 909 21.35 2.97 24.23
N VAL A 910 21.16 2.35 23.07
CA VAL A 910 21.45 3.00 21.78
C VAL A 910 20.48 4.16 21.52
N GLN A 911 19.21 4.00 21.87
CA GLN A 911 18.25 5.11 21.78
C GLN A 911 18.59 6.23 22.75
N SER A 912 19.10 5.91 23.94
CA SER A 912 19.54 6.88 24.95
C SER A 912 20.54 7.88 24.37
N SER A 913 21.63 7.41 23.77
CA SER A 913 22.65 8.29 23.18
C SER A 913 22.18 9.06 21.94
N LYS A 914 21.14 8.58 21.24
CA LYS A 914 20.55 9.28 20.09
C LYS A 914 19.58 10.37 20.51
N ALA A 915 18.76 10.10 21.53
CA ALA A 915 17.72 11.00 22.00
C ALA A 915 18.26 12.07 22.96
N ASP A 916 19.33 11.75 23.70
CA ASP A 916 19.97 12.65 24.67
C ASP A 916 21.51 12.62 24.47
N PRO A 917 22.02 13.13 23.34
CA PRO A 917 23.45 13.07 23.03
C PRO A 917 24.34 13.83 24.02
N SER A 918 23.82 14.90 24.65
CA SER A 918 24.54 15.63 25.70
C SER A 918 24.50 14.90 27.05
N GLY A 919 23.47 14.09 27.30
CA GLY A 919 23.17 13.52 28.60
C GLY A 919 22.49 14.49 29.57
N ASP A 920 22.16 15.72 29.14
CA ASP A 920 21.57 16.74 30.01
C ASP A 920 20.17 16.34 30.46
N PHE A 921 19.39 15.68 29.60
CA PHE A 921 18.05 15.22 29.94
C PHE A 921 18.09 14.17 31.07
N ILE A 922 18.93 13.14 30.93
CA ILE A 922 19.07 12.08 31.94
C ILE A 922 19.57 12.67 33.26
N ARG A 923 20.62 13.52 33.23
CA ARG A 923 21.17 14.11 34.46
C ARG A 923 20.17 14.98 35.21
N HIS A 924 19.23 15.61 34.49
CA HIS A 924 18.19 16.42 35.11
C HIS A 924 17.15 15.57 35.84
N TYR A 925 16.60 14.55 35.17
CA TYR A 925 15.51 13.72 35.74
C TYR A 925 16.00 12.56 36.60
N VAL A 926 17.26 12.16 36.47
CA VAL A 926 17.91 11.10 37.26
C VAL A 926 19.11 11.72 38.00
N PRO A 927 18.85 12.55 39.04
CA PRO A 927 19.88 13.35 39.71
C PRO A 927 20.99 12.50 40.35
N GLU A 928 20.71 11.25 40.70
CA GLU A 928 21.72 10.30 41.19
C GLU A 928 22.83 10.03 40.15
N LEU A 929 22.53 10.18 38.85
CA LEU A 929 23.49 10.04 37.74
C LEU A 929 24.08 11.39 37.28
N ALA A 930 23.75 12.52 37.93
CA ALA A 930 24.12 13.87 37.49
C ALA A 930 25.63 14.10 37.31
N LYS A 931 26.48 13.30 37.98
CA LYS A 931 27.94 13.39 37.90
C LYS A 931 28.55 12.54 36.77
N LEU A 932 27.80 11.60 36.19
CA LEU A 932 28.30 10.77 35.10
C LEU A 932 28.36 11.54 33.78
N ARG A 933 29.30 11.16 32.92
CA ARG A 933 29.52 11.73 31.58
C ARG A 933 29.84 10.62 30.60
N GLY A 934 29.63 10.88 29.31
CA GLY A 934 29.95 9.93 28.25
C GLY A 934 29.12 8.64 28.33
N PRO A 935 29.63 7.53 27.76
CA PRO A 935 28.86 6.27 27.64
C PRO A 935 28.34 5.70 28.96
N GLU A 936 29.06 5.90 30.06
CA GLU A 936 28.69 5.37 31.39
C GLU A 936 27.39 5.99 31.92
N LEU A 937 27.02 7.21 31.50
CA LEU A 937 25.74 7.82 31.85
C LEU A 937 24.56 7.05 31.24
N HIS A 938 24.72 6.57 30.00
CA HIS A 938 23.66 5.91 29.25
C HIS A 938 23.50 4.45 29.68
N GLN A 939 24.58 3.81 30.13
CA GLN A 939 24.58 2.43 30.60
C GLN A 939 25.57 2.29 31.78
N PRO A 940 25.16 2.65 33.01
CA PRO A 940 26.03 2.54 34.17
C PRO A 940 26.37 1.08 34.47
N SER A 941 27.63 0.82 34.85
CA SER A 941 28.03 -0.51 35.31
C SER A 941 27.34 -0.86 36.63
N ALA A 942 27.22 -2.15 36.98
CA ALA A 942 26.65 -2.56 38.27
C ALA A 942 27.35 -1.90 39.46
N ALA A 943 28.68 -1.87 39.46
CA ALA A 943 29.47 -1.22 40.52
C ALA A 943 29.24 0.30 40.59
N THR A 944 29.04 0.95 39.43
CA THR A 944 28.72 2.38 39.36
C THR A 944 27.30 2.63 39.90
N ALA A 945 26.34 1.78 39.53
CA ALA A 945 24.96 1.87 40.00
C ALA A 945 24.87 1.71 41.53
N ASP A 946 25.55 0.70 42.09
CA ASP A 946 25.65 0.46 43.54
C ASP A 946 26.21 1.68 44.27
N LYS A 947 27.33 2.23 43.76
CA LYS A 947 27.99 3.39 44.35
C LYS A 947 27.11 4.65 44.35
N LEU A 948 26.26 4.80 43.34
CA LEU A 948 25.38 5.96 43.19
C LEU A 948 23.97 5.73 43.77
N GLY A 949 23.66 4.52 44.26
CA GLY A 949 22.31 4.15 44.70
C GLY A 949 21.28 4.13 43.57
N TYR A 950 21.72 3.90 42.32
CA TYR A 950 20.85 3.77 41.15
C TYR A 950 20.44 2.31 40.96
N PRO A 951 19.16 1.99 40.65
CA PRO A 951 18.70 0.61 40.48
C PRO A 951 19.45 -0.14 39.37
N HIS A 952 19.63 -1.44 39.55
CA HIS A 952 20.04 -2.33 38.46
C HIS A 952 18.91 -2.49 37.44
N ALA A 953 19.31 -2.78 36.19
CA ALA A 953 18.36 -3.08 35.12
C ALA A 953 17.44 -4.26 35.52
N VAL A 954 16.13 -4.04 35.49
CA VAL A 954 15.12 -5.06 35.87
C VAL A 954 15.10 -6.26 34.92
N VAL A 955 15.55 -6.07 33.68
CA VAL A 955 15.69 -7.12 32.66
C VAL A 955 16.96 -6.93 31.85
N GLU A 956 17.52 -8.05 31.37
CA GLU A 956 18.62 -8.05 30.40
C GLU A 956 18.06 -7.91 28.98
N HIS A 957 18.32 -6.77 28.33
CA HIS A 957 17.74 -6.42 27.01
C HIS A 957 17.89 -7.53 25.96
N LYS A 958 19.05 -8.23 25.92
CA LYS A 958 19.28 -9.29 24.93
C LYS A 958 18.28 -10.45 25.08
N LYS A 959 18.08 -10.94 26.30
CA LYS A 959 17.11 -12.01 26.60
C LYS A 959 15.67 -11.54 26.42
N ALA A 960 15.39 -10.32 26.86
CA ALA A 960 14.07 -9.72 26.69
C ALA A 960 13.67 -9.60 25.21
N ARG A 961 14.61 -9.17 24.36
CA ARG A 961 14.44 -9.11 22.90
C ARG A 961 14.14 -10.49 22.30
N GLU A 962 14.86 -11.53 22.70
CA GLU A 962 14.63 -12.90 22.24
C GLU A 962 13.24 -13.41 22.64
N ARG A 963 12.81 -13.13 23.89
CA ARG A 963 11.45 -13.44 24.36
C ARG A 963 10.38 -12.73 23.53
N ALA A 964 10.49 -11.42 23.34
CA ALA A 964 9.51 -10.67 22.56
C ALA A 964 9.44 -11.17 21.11
N LEU A 965 10.57 -11.47 20.46
CA LEU A 965 10.57 -12.07 19.12
C LEU A 965 9.83 -13.41 19.07
N ARG A 966 10.00 -14.27 20.08
CA ARG A 966 9.27 -15.54 20.18
C ARG A 966 7.76 -15.30 20.30
N ARG A 967 7.33 -14.46 21.24
CA ARG A 967 5.90 -14.17 21.51
C ARG A 967 5.16 -13.60 20.30
N PHE A 968 5.81 -12.70 19.55
CA PHE A 968 5.20 -12.13 18.35
C PHE A 968 5.29 -13.04 17.13
N LYS A 969 6.26 -13.97 17.08
CA LYS A 969 6.35 -14.95 16.00
C LYS A 969 5.31 -16.07 16.17
N ASN A 970 5.03 -16.45 17.42
CA ASN A 970 4.08 -17.48 17.78
C ASN A 970 3.07 -16.94 18.82
N PRO A 971 2.07 -16.13 18.41
CA PRO A 971 0.98 -15.74 19.30
C PRO A 971 0.32 -16.96 19.97
N GLY A 972 -0.05 -16.83 21.24
CA GLY A 972 -0.55 -17.94 22.08
C GLY A 972 0.54 -18.73 22.81
N GLU A 973 1.81 -18.71 22.37
CA GLU A 973 2.89 -19.45 23.03
C GLU A 973 3.48 -18.69 24.24
N VAL A 974 3.88 -19.46 25.27
CA VAL A 974 4.55 -18.98 26.49
C VAL A 974 6.08 -18.93 26.37
#